data_AF-A0A1H5AHM5-F1
#
_entry.id   AF-A0A1H5AHM5-F1
#
_cell.length_a   1.000
_cell.length_b   1.000
_cell.length_c   1.000
_cell.angle_alpha   90.00
_cell.angle_beta   90.00
_cell.angle_gamma   90.00
#
_symmetry.space_group_name_H-M   'P 1'
#
loop_
_entity.id
_entity.type
_entity.pdbx_description
1 polymer ?
#
loop_
_entity_poly.entity_id
_entity_poly.type
_entity_poly.pdbx_seq_one_letter_code
_entity_poly.pdbx_strand_id
1 'polypeptide(L)'
;MRGERRRPGQVRYDDAAEVLVEAGLVDADYVGAQLGTTFDTVQEAARAAVDAGDVSPHPLFEAQWIGRRRSWQRLGQHPALWYLSERRRRNRIAPHPLVDPRIIFAAYPEARLHPYGALSYWLSVTGPGTALPTRILPKKVSWGAYRSAAIEAAAGWRREVVLERPELVGPAPEVPVLGASPAVTVVMATQDAGPLVHETVASLQAQTFTDWHLVAVDRGSLDDTAAVVQGMAAFDDRITLVRESRCGHAHALNVALEHGTSEHVAFLPLGREWLPEMLADLLGHAHESGATAVLAGAGSVGRSRAELLGGRPVDLTTALLRRDAIKDVGGFDEGLGGAAERDLLLRLTREQEPVAIDVPVLKRPDAPLAGFADDWGSVVLERQLVDWDAASGRELSEDLVSHVMPLGIEPRRTVEWLSSVPREGSELILVGVRLRRAHHVLAASIAAIISGARFVSVPATVSTSAATNAGIAVASGATVLLVRPEAMPPRQPIAEQLAGVVREEGVAVAQPLVVDLDGVVLSAGARFSPDNPHPELFLAGLPTSDAIRIGTCEVAAPATPLVALRTSTVVALRGLDPRFHSVLAETDLGLRAAQAGLGHSVVVPDTVITSRTPYATPDELIGAMSSLRGTTARPGTDRSTELLLRAGLEVTDQRNRRVSADPEDRAAPSVLVPELVLRAIEGIHESPPRLRWAVDIAAPAAQRGDRWGDTYFARSLAEALERRGQHVAIDRRDARERDSRDQDDVLLVLRGLDRVTPRPGLLNVEWIISHPDMITPEEVAAFDLVYAASTSWSERVTREWGTPVEPLLQCTDTRWFHPDRAEPDTGPALLFVGNSRGVYRYAVRSALAIGADLTLHGNDWTEFVERDQITSSGVANQEVGALYASAGIVLNDHHLDMRRDSFASNRLFDAAACGARILSDRIDGLEEIFSGLAVPFDNEHELARLVQPPYDAFPDNEARRRIATRIIAEHSFDKRAETLIDDAVRHLLARR
;
A
#
# COMPACT_ATOMS: atom_id res chain seq x y z
N MET A 1 25.66 -36.21 -25.74
CA MET A 1 26.59 -36.43 -24.62
C MET A 1 27.48 -35.20 -24.41
N ARG A 2 27.07 -34.28 -23.53
CA ARG A 2 27.95 -33.32 -22.87
C ARG A 2 27.74 -33.55 -21.38
N GLY A 3 28.80 -34.04 -20.74
CA GLY A 3 28.75 -34.64 -19.42
C GLY A 3 28.22 -33.73 -18.34
N GLU A 4 27.36 -34.31 -17.51
CA GLU A 4 27.03 -33.83 -16.17
C GLU A 4 28.33 -33.62 -15.39
N ARG A 5 28.79 -32.38 -15.28
CA ARG A 5 29.72 -31.99 -14.22
C ARG A 5 28.94 -31.96 -12.91
N ARG A 6 28.88 -33.12 -12.24
CA ARG A 6 28.57 -33.23 -10.81
C ARG A 6 29.49 -32.27 -10.05
N ARG A 7 28.90 -31.30 -9.33
CA ARG A 7 29.64 -30.43 -8.41
C ARG A 7 29.98 -31.22 -7.14
N PRO A 8 31.25 -31.33 -6.72
CA PRO A 8 31.61 -31.98 -5.45
C PRO A 8 31.21 -31.07 -4.28
N GLY A 9 30.47 -31.60 -3.31
CA GLY A 9 30.22 -30.92 -2.03
C GLY A 9 28.76 -30.63 -1.63
N GLN A 10 27.76 -31.28 -2.26
CA GLN A 10 26.44 -31.40 -1.62
C GLN A 10 26.60 -32.27 -0.37
N VAL A 11 26.32 -31.71 0.81
CA VAL A 11 26.00 -32.55 1.98
C VAL A 11 24.69 -33.23 1.60
N ARG A 12 24.75 -34.52 1.29
CA ARG A 12 23.56 -35.37 1.23
C ARG A 12 23.22 -35.67 2.68
N TYR A 13 22.13 -35.10 3.16
CA TYR A 13 21.47 -35.63 4.33
C TYR A 13 20.53 -36.71 3.82
N ASP A 14 20.70 -37.95 4.26
CA ASP A 14 20.02 -39.10 3.67
C ASP A 14 18.50 -39.12 3.98
N ASP A 15 18.05 -38.36 4.99
CA ASP A 15 16.64 -38.05 5.26
C ASP A 15 16.43 -36.55 5.54
N ALA A 16 15.54 -35.91 4.77
CA ALA A 16 15.16 -34.51 4.92
C ALA A 16 14.52 -34.19 6.29
N ALA A 17 13.74 -35.12 6.85
CA ALA A 17 13.10 -34.94 8.15
C ALA A 17 14.14 -34.90 9.28
N GLU A 18 15.14 -35.80 9.24
CA GLU A 18 16.22 -35.83 10.23
C GLU A 18 16.99 -34.51 10.28
N VAL A 19 17.27 -33.88 9.14
CA VAL A 19 17.96 -32.57 9.10
C VAL A 19 17.19 -31.49 9.84
N LEU A 20 15.86 -31.44 9.65
CA LEU A 20 15.05 -30.41 10.29
C LEU A 20 15.03 -30.63 11.81
N VAL A 21 14.97 -31.88 12.25
CA VAL A 21 15.04 -32.25 13.68
C VAL A 21 16.41 -31.92 14.27
N GLU A 22 17.51 -32.32 13.63
CA GLU A 22 18.88 -31.97 14.07
C GLU A 22 19.11 -30.46 14.12
N ALA A 23 18.51 -29.72 13.19
CA ALA A 23 18.58 -28.26 13.17
C ALA A 23 17.72 -27.58 14.23
N GLY A 24 16.91 -28.33 14.99
CA GLY A 24 15.94 -27.78 15.94
C GLY A 24 14.89 -26.90 15.28
N LEU A 25 14.61 -27.11 13.99
CA LEU A 25 13.74 -26.25 13.17
C LEU A 25 12.38 -26.93 12.92
N VAL A 26 11.86 -27.62 13.93
CA VAL A 26 10.55 -28.31 13.89
C VAL A 26 9.84 -28.06 15.21
N ASP A 27 8.59 -27.63 15.11
CA ASP A 27 7.67 -27.52 16.24
C ASP A 27 6.47 -28.44 16.00
N ALA A 28 6.41 -29.56 16.72
CA ALA A 28 5.43 -30.61 16.48
C ALA A 28 3.98 -30.13 16.70
N ASP A 29 3.73 -29.31 17.72
CA ASP A 29 2.40 -28.76 18.00
C ASP A 29 1.97 -27.80 16.90
N TYR A 30 2.89 -26.95 16.42
CA TYR A 30 2.59 -26.00 15.33
C TYR A 30 2.34 -26.70 14.00
N VAL A 31 3.12 -27.74 13.67
CA VAL A 31 2.88 -28.57 12.48
C VAL A 31 1.56 -29.32 12.61
N GLY A 32 1.28 -29.89 13.78
CA GLY A 32 0.02 -30.55 14.10
C GLY A 32 -1.19 -29.64 13.93
N ALA A 33 -1.13 -28.42 14.47
CA ALA A 33 -2.19 -27.41 14.34
C ALA A 33 -2.46 -27.03 12.88
N GLN A 34 -1.42 -26.88 12.05
CA GLN A 34 -1.57 -26.59 10.62
C GLN A 34 -2.22 -27.73 9.83
N LEU A 35 -1.97 -28.98 10.23
CA LEU A 35 -2.46 -30.19 9.56
C LEU A 35 -3.78 -30.71 10.14
N GLY A 36 -4.17 -30.26 11.34
CA GLY A 36 -5.32 -30.77 12.07
C GLY A 36 -5.09 -32.18 12.64
N THR A 37 -3.88 -32.45 13.12
CA THR A 37 -3.50 -33.73 13.74
C THR A 37 -2.54 -33.50 14.90
N THR A 38 -2.26 -34.53 15.68
CA THR A 38 -1.16 -34.57 16.67
C THR A 38 -0.08 -35.53 16.20
N PHE A 39 1.14 -35.37 16.71
CA PHE A 39 2.28 -36.23 16.41
C PHE A 39 2.91 -36.72 17.72
N ASP A 40 3.27 -37.99 17.78
CA ASP A 40 3.89 -38.58 18.96
C ASP A 40 5.39 -38.25 19.02
N THR A 41 6.01 -38.00 17.86
CA THR A 41 7.42 -37.62 17.75
C THR A 41 7.65 -36.40 16.87
N VAL A 42 8.70 -35.64 17.16
CA VAL A 42 9.13 -34.50 16.32
C VAL A 42 9.56 -34.97 14.92
N GLN A 43 10.05 -36.21 14.79
CA GLN A 43 10.44 -36.80 13.51
C GLN A 43 9.24 -37.01 12.59
N GLU A 44 8.11 -37.48 13.11
CA GLU A 44 6.86 -37.62 12.34
C GLU A 44 6.33 -36.27 11.87
N ALA A 45 6.35 -35.26 12.75
CA ALA A 45 5.97 -33.90 12.38
C ALA A 45 6.89 -33.33 11.29
N ALA A 46 8.20 -33.55 11.40
CA ALA A 46 9.18 -33.12 10.39
C ALA A 46 8.92 -33.78 9.02
N ARG A 47 8.65 -35.08 9.01
CA ARG A 47 8.29 -35.85 7.82
C ARG A 47 7.01 -35.29 7.17
N ALA A 48 5.96 -35.10 7.97
CA ALA A 48 4.69 -34.56 7.51
C ALA A 48 4.82 -33.14 6.92
N ALA A 49 5.64 -32.28 7.53
CA ALA A 49 5.90 -30.94 7.00
C ALA A 49 6.64 -30.98 5.65
N VAL A 50 7.65 -31.85 5.51
CA VAL A 50 8.39 -32.05 4.26
C VAL A 50 7.49 -32.59 3.16
N ASP A 51 6.70 -33.62 3.47
CA ASP A 51 5.80 -34.29 2.51
C ASP A 51 4.68 -33.36 2.02
N ALA A 52 4.15 -32.51 2.91
CA ALA A 52 3.16 -31.50 2.54
C ALA A 52 3.73 -30.39 1.65
N GLY A 53 5.03 -30.09 1.77
CA GLY A 53 5.77 -29.15 0.90
C GLY A 53 5.46 -27.66 1.11
N ASP A 54 4.28 -27.33 1.63
CA ASP A 54 3.79 -25.96 1.86
C ASP A 54 3.58 -25.60 3.35
N VAL A 55 3.79 -26.56 4.24
CA VAL A 55 3.70 -26.39 5.71
C VAL A 55 4.97 -25.74 6.23
N SER A 56 4.83 -24.70 7.06
CA SER A 56 6.00 -24.19 7.77
C SER A 56 6.35 -25.15 8.93
N PRO A 57 7.61 -25.61 9.03
CA PRO A 57 7.99 -26.55 10.08
C PRO A 57 8.12 -25.88 11.45
N HIS A 58 8.19 -24.55 11.53
CA HIS A 58 8.41 -23.83 12.79
C HIS A 58 7.82 -22.40 12.77
N PRO A 59 7.22 -21.88 13.88
CA PRO A 59 6.61 -20.55 13.95
C PRO A 59 7.54 -19.36 13.64
N LEU A 60 8.85 -19.55 13.80
CA LEU A 60 9.90 -18.56 13.48
C LEU A 60 10.57 -18.83 12.13
N PHE A 61 9.88 -19.52 11.22
CA PHE A 61 10.35 -19.76 9.87
C PHE A 61 9.23 -19.50 8.88
N GLU A 62 9.48 -18.64 7.89
CA GLU A 62 8.54 -18.38 6.82
C GLU A 62 9.23 -18.33 5.46
N ALA A 63 8.74 -19.13 4.52
CA ALA A 63 9.38 -19.31 3.20
C ALA A 63 9.45 -17.99 2.40
N GLN A 64 8.56 -17.05 2.68
CA GLN A 64 8.52 -15.75 1.98
C GLN A 64 9.64 -14.80 2.43
N TRP A 65 10.33 -15.12 3.53
CA TRP A 65 11.39 -14.30 4.11
C TRP A 65 12.80 -14.69 3.66
N ILE A 66 13.01 -15.92 3.18
CA ILE A 66 14.35 -16.48 2.94
C ILE A 66 14.96 -16.23 1.55
N GLY A 67 14.28 -15.61 0.57
CA GLY A 67 14.96 -15.28 -0.71
C GLY A 67 14.15 -14.53 -1.78
N ARG A 68 14.87 -13.89 -2.73
CA ARG A 68 14.31 -13.28 -3.95
C ARG A 68 14.08 -14.35 -5.02
N ARG A 69 12.87 -14.41 -5.60
CA ARG A 69 12.46 -15.36 -6.68
C ARG A 69 12.62 -16.85 -6.37
N ARG A 70 11.98 -17.31 -5.28
CA ARG A 70 11.62 -18.72 -5.01
C ARG A 70 12.66 -19.74 -5.49
N SER A 71 13.93 -19.51 -5.16
CA SER A 71 15.07 -20.29 -5.68
C SER A 71 14.99 -21.77 -5.30
N TRP A 72 14.36 -22.06 -4.16
CA TRP A 72 14.05 -23.42 -3.71
C TRP A 72 13.04 -24.14 -4.60
N GLN A 73 12.05 -23.43 -5.18
CA GLN A 73 11.08 -24.02 -6.11
C GLN A 73 11.76 -24.50 -7.40
N ARG A 74 12.74 -23.75 -7.90
CA ARG A 74 13.56 -24.16 -9.05
C ARG A 74 14.38 -25.42 -8.78
N LEU A 75 14.68 -25.70 -7.52
CA LEU A 75 15.44 -26.87 -7.08
C LEU A 75 14.54 -28.02 -6.62
N GLY A 76 13.21 -27.84 -6.58
CA GLY A 76 12.26 -28.83 -6.07
C GLY A 76 12.49 -29.19 -4.59
N GLN A 77 13.11 -28.29 -3.80
CA GLN A 77 13.44 -28.52 -2.39
C GLN A 77 12.48 -27.80 -1.45
N HIS A 78 12.22 -28.41 -0.29
CA HIS A 78 11.50 -27.76 0.80
C HIS A 78 12.24 -26.48 1.25
N PRO A 79 11.56 -25.34 1.47
CA PRO A 79 12.19 -24.05 1.74
C PRO A 79 13.13 -24.06 2.96
N ALA A 80 12.79 -24.79 4.02
CA ALA A 80 13.64 -24.92 5.21
C ALA A 80 14.96 -25.66 4.91
N LEU A 81 14.91 -26.72 4.09
CA LEU A 81 16.12 -27.44 3.68
C LEU A 81 17.02 -26.56 2.80
N TRP A 82 16.41 -25.81 1.89
CA TRP A 82 17.16 -24.85 1.08
C TRP A 82 17.85 -23.80 1.96
N TYR A 83 17.15 -23.21 2.94
CA TYR A 83 17.73 -22.26 3.89
C TYR A 83 18.92 -22.86 4.65
N LEU A 84 18.79 -24.10 5.14
CA LEU A 84 19.89 -24.81 5.81
C LEU A 84 21.08 -25.09 4.88
N SER A 85 20.83 -25.29 3.58
CA SER A 85 21.89 -25.55 2.58
C SER A 85 22.75 -24.32 2.23
N GLU A 86 22.28 -23.10 2.51
CA GLU A 86 22.98 -21.85 2.15
C GLU A 86 24.25 -21.54 3.00
N ARG A 87 24.63 -22.42 3.94
CA ARG A 87 25.84 -22.33 4.78
C ARG A 87 26.03 -20.92 5.38
N ARG A 88 27.16 -20.25 5.12
CA ARG A 88 27.48 -18.91 5.66
C ARG A 88 26.57 -17.80 5.12
N ARG A 89 25.95 -17.97 3.93
CA ARG A 89 25.01 -16.96 3.39
C ARG A 89 23.76 -16.85 4.24
N ARG A 90 23.36 -17.95 4.88
CA ARG A 90 22.24 -18.02 5.83
C ARG A 90 22.35 -17.01 6.96
N ASN A 91 23.55 -16.68 7.43
CA ASN A 91 23.77 -15.69 8.49
C ASN A 91 23.35 -14.25 8.11
N ARG A 92 23.08 -14.00 6.83
CA ARG A 92 22.56 -12.73 6.30
C ARG A 92 21.06 -12.78 5.97
N ILE A 93 20.42 -13.93 6.15
CA ILE A 93 19.01 -14.17 5.83
C ILE A 93 18.21 -14.15 7.14
N ALA A 94 17.21 -13.29 7.22
CA ALA A 94 16.20 -13.35 8.28
C ALA A 94 15.11 -14.35 7.84
N PRO A 95 14.96 -15.51 8.50
CA PRO A 95 13.98 -16.52 8.10
C PRO A 95 12.54 -16.16 8.46
N HIS A 96 12.34 -15.10 9.25
CA HIS A 96 11.04 -14.68 9.76
C HIS A 96 11.11 -13.20 10.17
N PRO A 97 10.02 -12.41 10.11
CA PRO A 97 10.04 -11.01 10.54
C PRO A 97 10.47 -10.85 12.01
N LEU A 98 10.09 -11.77 12.88
CA LEU A 98 10.46 -11.76 14.30
C LEU A 98 11.86 -12.34 14.60
N VAL A 99 12.71 -12.52 13.57
CA VAL A 99 14.09 -13.03 13.72
C VAL A 99 15.08 -12.12 12.99
N ASP A 100 15.91 -11.41 13.75
CA ASP A 100 17.05 -10.66 13.25
C ASP A 100 18.36 -11.33 13.70
N PRO A 101 19.10 -11.99 12.79
CA PRO A 101 20.37 -12.64 13.12
C PRO A 101 21.38 -11.71 13.79
N ARG A 102 21.33 -10.40 13.49
CA ARG A 102 22.26 -9.41 14.09
C ARG A 102 22.03 -9.25 15.58
N ILE A 103 20.78 -9.39 16.06
CA ILE A 103 20.47 -9.36 17.50
C ILE A 103 20.99 -10.64 18.15
N ILE A 104 20.81 -11.80 17.51
CA ILE A 104 21.33 -13.08 17.99
C ILE A 104 22.86 -13.02 18.11
N PHE A 105 23.56 -12.53 17.09
CA PHE A 105 25.03 -12.44 17.10
C PHE A 105 25.61 -11.44 18.09
N ALA A 106 24.82 -10.44 18.50
CA ALA A 106 25.24 -9.49 19.53
C ALA A 106 25.21 -10.13 20.92
N ALA A 107 24.24 -11.01 21.18
CA ALA A 107 24.14 -11.75 22.42
C ALA A 107 25.02 -13.01 22.44
N TYR A 108 25.16 -13.68 21.29
CA TYR A 108 25.85 -14.97 21.12
C TYR A 108 26.76 -14.94 19.88
N PRO A 109 27.98 -14.38 19.97
CA PRO A 109 28.90 -14.29 18.84
C PRO A 109 29.20 -15.63 18.16
N GLU A 110 29.23 -16.72 18.92
CA GLU A 110 29.46 -18.10 18.49
C GLU A 110 28.34 -18.65 17.57
N ALA A 111 27.14 -18.08 17.62
CA ALA A 111 26.02 -18.47 16.75
C ALA A 111 26.36 -18.32 15.25
N ARG A 112 27.36 -17.50 14.91
CA ARG A 112 27.89 -17.37 13.54
C ARG A 112 28.50 -18.67 13.00
N LEU A 113 29.01 -19.52 13.89
CA LEU A 113 29.71 -20.76 13.56
C LEU A 113 28.82 -22.00 13.67
N HIS A 114 27.59 -21.86 14.19
CA HIS A 114 26.68 -22.98 14.35
C HIS A 114 26.35 -23.64 12.98
N PRO A 115 26.41 -24.98 12.85
CA PRO A 115 26.25 -25.68 11.58
C PRO A 115 24.92 -25.38 10.88
N TYR A 116 23.86 -25.19 11.68
CA TYR A 116 22.51 -24.85 11.22
C TYR A 116 22.16 -23.35 11.35
N GLY A 117 23.11 -22.53 11.85
CA GLY A 117 23.09 -21.06 11.84
C GLY A 117 22.35 -20.44 13.02
N ALA A 118 22.13 -19.12 12.91
CA ALA A 118 21.73 -18.26 14.04
C ALA A 118 20.41 -18.68 14.70
N LEU A 119 19.35 -18.94 13.91
CA LEU A 119 18.05 -19.32 14.45
C LEU A 119 18.14 -20.66 15.21
N SER A 120 18.75 -21.68 14.60
CA SER A 120 18.94 -22.99 15.24
C SER A 120 19.77 -22.90 16.52
N TYR A 121 20.86 -22.11 16.52
CA TYR A 121 21.64 -21.87 17.73
C TYR A 121 20.76 -21.23 18.81
N TRP A 122 20.04 -20.16 18.46
CA TRP A 122 19.18 -19.46 19.41
C TRP A 122 18.11 -20.40 20.00
N LEU A 123 17.44 -21.22 19.18
CA LEU A 123 16.48 -22.21 19.65
C LEU A 123 17.10 -23.25 20.61
N SER A 124 18.38 -23.61 20.44
CA SER A 124 19.07 -24.57 21.31
C SER A 124 19.43 -24.05 22.71
N VAL A 125 19.49 -22.72 22.89
CA VAL A 125 19.92 -22.08 24.15
C VAL A 125 18.84 -21.20 24.80
N THR A 126 17.63 -21.18 24.23
CA THR A 126 16.51 -20.36 24.71
C THR A 126 15.39 -21.19 25.33
N GLY A 127 14.56 -20.52 26.13
CA GLY A 127 13.37 -21.10 26.73
C GLY A 127 12.13 -20.23 26.49
N PRO A 128 10.94 -20.65 26.96
CA PRO A 128 9.69 -19.93 26.74
C PRO A 128 9.70 -18.47 27.25
N GLY A 129 10.51 -18.16 28.27
CA GLY A 129 10.66 -16.81 28.82
C GLY A 129 11.62 -15.90 28.03
N THR A 130 12.39 -16.43 27.07
CA THR A 130 13.38 -15.62 26.34
C THR A 130 12.70 -14.66 25.37
N ALA A 131 13.13 -13.40 25.33
CA ALA A 131 12.58 -12.41 24.40
C ALA A 131 12.94 -12.72 22.94
N LEU A 132 11.99 -12.51 22.03
CA LEU A 132 12.22 -12.68 20.59
C LEU A 132 13.35 -11.77 20.07
N PRO A 133 14.23 -12.27 19.18
CA PRO A 133 15.37 -11.52 18.68
C PRO A 133 14.96 -10.60 17.51
N THR A 134 14.07 -9.62 17.75
CA THR A 134 13.54 -8.72 16.72
C THR A 134 13.55 -7.25 17.14
N ARG A 135 13.53 -6.37 16.13
CA ARG A 135 13.31 -4.91 16.28
C ARG A 135 11.91 -4.47 15.85
N ILE A 136 11.11 -5.40 15.31
CA ILE A 136 9.80 -5.12 14.72
C ILE A 136 8.75 -4.88 15.80
N LEU A 137 8.81 -5.65 16.90
CA LEU A 137 7.84 -5.55 17.97
C LEU A 137 8.10 -4.31 18.83
N PRO A 138 7.08 -3.51 19.15
CA PRO A 138 7.32 -2.28 19.89
C PRO A 138 7.54 -2.51 21.41
N LYS A 139 7.36 -3.75 21.91
CA LYS A 139 7.65 -4.19 23.29
C LYS A 139 8.29 -5.57 23.19
N LYS A 140 9.11 -5.93 24.18
CA LYS A 140 9.69 -7.27 24.28
C LYS A 140 8.55 -8.28 24.52
N VAL A 141 8.43 -9.25 23.61
CA VAL A 141 7.52 -10.40 23.73
C VAL A 141 8.37 -11.65 23.88
N SER A 142 7.97 -12.55 24.78
CA SER A 142 8.67 -13.81 25.00
C SER A 142 8.37 -14.80 23.87
N TRP A 143 9.32 -15.70 23.64
CA TRP A 143 9.19 -16.79 22.68
C TRP A 143 7.94 -17.64 22.95
N GLY A 144 7.70 -18.02 24.20
CA GLY A 144 6.56 -18.84 24.59
C GLY A 144 5.22 -18.17 24.27
N ALA A 145 5.10 -16.85 24.51
CA ALA A 145 3.88 -16.12 24.19
C ALA A 145 3.58 -16.12 22.68
N TYR A 146 4.60 -15.85 21.86
CA TYR A 146 4.43 -15.89 20.40
C TYR A 146 4.20 -17.31 19.87
N ARG A 147 4.89 -18.33 20.42
CA ARG A 147 4.67 -19.72 20.06
C ARG A 147 3.22 -20.14 20.26
N SER A 148 2.65 -19.85 21.43
CA SER A 148 1.24 -20.13 21.74
C SER A 148 0.29 -19.40 20.78
N ALA A 149 0.54 -18.13 20.50
CA ALA A 149 -0.24 -17.35 19.54
C ALA A 149 -0.18 -17.94 18.12
N ALA A 150 0.98 -18.44 17.67
CA ALA A 150 1.15 -19.06 16.37
C ALA A 150 0.42 -20.40 16.25
N ILE A 151 0.45 -21.23 17.30
CA ILE A 151 -0.30 -22.50 17.34
C ILE A 151 -1.81 -22.24 17.27
N GLU A 152 -2.31 -21.29 18.06
CA GLU A 152 -3.74 -20.94 18.05
C GLU A 152 -4.16 -20.37 16.68
N ALA A 153 -3.36 -19.49 16.09
CA ALA A 153 -3.61 -18.96 14.76
C ALA A 153 -3.66 -20.06 13.68
N ALA A 154 -2.75 -21.05 13.75
CA ALA A 154 -2.74 -22.20 12.85
C ALA A 154 -3.98 -23.09 13.01
N ALA A 155 -4.36 -23.39 14.25
CA ALA A 155 -5.55 -24.17 14.55
C ALA A 155 -6.83 -23.45 14.13
N GLY A 156 -6.92 -22.13 14.37
CA GLY A 156 -8.02 -21.27 13.94
C GLY A 156 -8.21 -21.30 12.43
N TRP A 157 -7.14 -21.02 11.68
CA TRP A 157 -7.17 -21.09 10.21
C TRP A 157 -7.58 -22.49 9.71
N ARG A 158 -7.10 -23.56 10.36
CA ARG A 158 -7.45 -24.93 9.97
C ARG A 158 -8.94 -25.22 10.14
N ARG A 159 -9.55 -24.79 11.26
CA ARG A 159 -10.99 -24.91 11.52
C ARG A 159 -11.83 -24.19 10.47
N GLU A 160 -11.35 -23.06 9.95
CA GLU A 160 -12.07 -22.28 8.94
C GLU A 160 -11.94 -22.84 7.53
N VAL A 161 -10.75 -23.37 7.16
CA VAL A 161 -10.50 -23.84 5.80
C VAL A 161 -11.00 -25.27 5.56
N VAL A 162 -10.91 -26.14 6.57
CA VAL A 162 -11.49 -27.48 6.51
C VAL A 162 -12.95 -27.37 6.88
N LEU A 163 -13.76 -27.01 5.89
CA LEU A 163 -15.20 -27.18 6.00
C LEU A 163 -15.47 -28.68 6.07
N GLU A 164 -16.07 -29.14 7.16
CA GLU A 164 -16.61 -30.49 7.23
C GLU A 164 -17.59 -30.67 6.07
N ARG A 165 -17.34 -31.68 5.23
CA ARG A 165 -18.29 -32.00 4.17
C ARG A 165 -19.53 -32.57 4.85
N PRO A 166 -20.75 -32.15 4.46
CA PRO A 166 -21.95 -32.79 4.97
C PRO A 166 -21.88 -34.28 4.61
N GLU A 167 -22.35 -35.12 5.53
CA GLU A 167 -22.57 -36.53 5.24
C GLU A 167 -23.54 -36.62 4.07
N LEU A 168 -23.14 -37.36 3.03
CA LEU A 168 -24.00 -37.56 1.88
C LEU A 168 -24.93 -38.72 2.18
N VAL A 169 -26.23 -38.43 2.16
CA VAL A 169 -27.22 -39.48 2.30
C VAL A 169 -27.27 -40.24 0.97
N GLY A 170 -27.26 -41.58 1.06
CA GLY A 170 -27.40 -42.48 -0.09
C GLY A 170 -28.81 -42.42 -0.69
N PRO A 171 -29.13 -43.23 -1.71
CA PRO A 171 -30.41 -43.15 -2.42
C PRO A 171 -31.62 -43.29 -1.49
N ALA A 172 -32.65 -42.48 -1.72
CA ALA A 172 -33.84 -42.42 -0.88
C ALA A 172 -34.65 -43.74 -0.90
N PRO A 173 -35.29 -44.13 0.22
CA PRO A 173 -36.36 -45.13 0.21
C PRO A 173 -37.67 -44.58 -0.41
N GLU A 174 -38.61 -45.48 -0.73
CA GLU A 174 -39.83 -45.29 -1.54
C GLU A 174 -40.45 -43.87 -1.55
N VAL A 175 -40.71 -43.37 -2.76
CA VAL A 175 -41.45 -42.12 -2.99
C VAL A 175 -42.89 -42.26 -2.49
N PRO A 176 -43.39 -41.34 -1.64
CA PRO A 176 -44.77 -41.39 -1.17
C PRO A 176 -45.75 -41.15 -2.32
N VAL A 177 -46.92 -41.82 -2.28
CA VAL A 177 -48.06 -41.50 -3.15
C VAL A 177 -48.67 -40.19 -2.64
N LEU A 178 -48.49 -39.10 -3.38
CA LEU A 178 -49.02 -37.78 -3.04
C LEU A 178 -50.40 -37.54 -3.70
N GLY A 179 -51.17 -36.59 -3.16
CA GLY A 179 -52.60 -36.38 -3.47
C GLY A 179 -52.91 -35.77 -4.84
N ALA A 180 -54.12 -35.22 -5.01
CA ALA A 180 -54.72 -34.81 -6.29
C ALA A 180 -54.12 -33.57 -7.01
N SER A 181 -52.92 -33.11 -6.65
CA SER A 181 -52.23 -31.96 -7.29
C SER A 181 -50.76 -32.28 -7.52
N PRO A 182 -50.09 -31.71 -8.55
CA PRO A 182 -48.70 -32.04 -8.86
C PRO A 182 -47.81 -31.76 -7.65
N ALA A 183 -46.98 -32.73 -7.25
CA ALA A 183 -46.12 -32.63 -6.07
C ALA A 183 -44.92 -31.70 -6.28
N VAL A 184 -44.47 -31.57 -7.53
CA VAL A 184 -43.28 -30.77 -7.89
C VAL A 184 -43.60 -29.82 -9.04
N THR A 185 -43.35 -28.52 -8.83
CA THR A 185 -43.29 -27.53 -9.91
C THR A 185 -41.84 -27.48 -10.41
N VAL A 186 -41.62 -27.78 -11.67
CA VAL A 186 -40.32 -27.64 -12.33
C VAL A 186 -40.28 -26.27 -13.00
N VAL A 187 -39.28 -25.46 -12.66
CA VAL A 187 -39.10 -24.10 -13.18
C VAL A 187 -38.04 -24.11 -14.28
N MET A 188 -38.35 -23.48 -15.41
CA MET A 188 -37.43 -23.31 -16.53
C MET A 188 -37.49 -21.87 -17.06
N ALA A 189 -36.38 -21.13 -16.96
CA ALA A 189 -36.26 -19.82 -17.59
C ALA A 189 -35.58 -19.96 -18.96
N THR A 190 -36.21 -19.39 -20.01
CA THR A 190 -35.77 -19.56 -21.41
C THR A 190 -35.54 -18.20 -22.08
N GLN A 191 -34.52 -18.11 -22.94
CA GLN A 191 -34.26 -16.93 -23.78
C GLN A 191 -33.36 -17.32 -24.96
N ASP A 192 -33.80 -17.07 -26.19
CA ASP A 192 -32.99 -17.15 -27.43
C ASP A 192 -32.21 -18.48 -27.61
N ALA A 193 -32.84 -19.62 -27.32
CA ALA A 193 -32.19 -20.92 -27.32
C ALA A 193 -33.13 -22.09 -27.71
N GLY A 194 -33.96 -21.88 -28.73
CA GLY A 194 -34.94 -22.85 -29.23
C GLY A 194 -34.39 -24.28 -29.46
N PRO A 195 -33.19 -24.46 -30.04
CA PRO A 195 -32.62 -25.79 -30.28
C PRO A 195 -32.40 -26.64 -29.02
N LEU A 196 -32.21 -26.03 -27.84
CA LEU A 196 -31.92 -26.74 -26.59
C LEU A 196 -33.18 -27.17 -25.82
N VAL A 197 -34.36 -26.63 -26.17
CA VAL A 197 -35.63 -26.90 -25.46
C VAL A 197 -36.01 -28.37 -25.53
N HIS A 198 -35.84 -29.00 -26.71
CA HIS A 198 -36.26 -30.38 -26.94
C HIS A 198 -35.57 -31.40 -26.04
N GLU A 199 -34.24 -31.35 -25.97
CA GLU A 199 -33.45 -32.29 -25.17
C GLU A 199 -33.77 -32.14 -23.68
N THR A 200 -33.83 -30.89 -23.20
CA THR A 200 -34.16 -30.59 -21.79
C THR A 200 -35.54 -31.07 -21.39
N VAL A 201 -36.60 -30.72 -22.14
CA VAL A 201 -37.97 -31.13 -21.81
C VAL A 201 -38.15 -32.64 -21.97
N ALA A 202 -37.51 -33.28 -22.95
CA ALA A 202 -37.55 -34.73 -23.11
C ALA A 202 -36.96 -35.46 -21.89
N SER A 203 -35.90 -34.93 -21.29
CA SER A 203 -35.32 -35.50 -20.05
C SER A 203 -36.28 -35.40 -18.84
N LEU A 204 -37.09 -34.35 -18.77
CA LEU A 204 -38.13 -34.19 -17.77
C LEU A 204 -39.31 -35.15 -18.02
N GLN A 205 -39.71 -35.33 -19.28
CA GLN A 205 -40.73 -36.30 -19.67
C GLN A 205 -40.33 -37.74 -19.39
N ALA A 206 -39.03 -38.03 -19.39
CA ALA A 206 -38.46 -39.35 -19.08
C ALA A 206 -38.35 -39.65 -17.57
N GLN A 207 -38.74 -38.73 -16.67
CA GLN A 207 -38.67 -38.97 -15.23
C GLN A 207 -39.61 -40.11 -14.79
N THR A 208 -39.14 -40.94 -13.85
CA THR A 208 -39.91 -42.05 -13.27
C THR A 208 -41.00 -41.54 -12.33
N PHE A 209 -40.76 -40.41 -11.67
CA PHE A 209 -41.78 -39.64 -10.96
C PHE A 209 -42.56 -38.79 -11.97
N THR A 210 -43.88 -38.96 -12.04
CA THR A 210 -44.71 -38.39 -13.11
C THR A 210 -45.61 -37.22 -12.68
N ASP A 211 -45.81 -37.02 -11.37
CA ASP A 211 -46.64 -35.95 -10.78
C ASP A 211 -45.88 -34.62 -10.66
N TRP A 212 -45.40 -34.12 -11.79
CA TRP A 212 -44.75 -32.81 -11.92
C TRP A 212 -45.50 -31.89 -12.87
N HIS A 213 -45.26 -30.58 -12.73
CA HIS A 213 -45.75 -29.53 -13.61
C HIS A 213 -44.61 -28.60 -14.00
N LEU A 214 -44.34 -28.45 -15.30
CA LEU A 214 -43.32 -27.54 -15.82
C LEU A 214 -43.92 -26.15 -16.06
N VAL A 215 -43.32 -25.14 -15.43
CA VAL A 215 -43.57 -23.73 -15.72
C VAL A 215 -42.33 -23.18 -16.45
N ALA A 216 -42.47 -23.04 -17.77
CA ALA A 216 -41.44 -22.48 -18.63
C ALA A 216 -41.72 -20.99 -18.88
N VAL A 217 -40.83 -20.11 -18.42
CA VAL A 217 -40.92 -18.66 -18.61
C VAL A 217 -40.03 -18.24 -19.76
N ASP A 218 -40.62 -17.70 -20.82
CA ASP A 218 -39.91 -17.05 -21.93
C ASP A 218 -39.62 -15.59 -21.60
N ARG A 219 -38.34 -15.21 -21.61
CA ARG A 219 -37.83 -13.89 -21.19
C ARG A 219 -37.75 -12.90 -22.36
N GLY A 220 -38.72 -12.96 -23.26
CA GLY A 220 -38.77 -12.14 -24.47
C GLY A 220 -37.78 -12.60 -25.55
N SER A 221 -37.81 -13.90 -25.90
CA SER A 221 -36.98 -14.44 -26.99
C SER A 221 -37.31 -13.80 -28.34
N LEU A 222 -36.28 -13.65 -29.18
CA LEU A 222 -36.38 -13.18 -30.56
C LEU A 222 -36.34 -14.33 -31.58
N ASP A 223 -35.92 -15.52 -31.16
CA ASP A 223 -35.94 -16.75 -31.96
C ASP A 223 -37.25 -17.53 -31.78
N ASP A 224 -37.25 -18.80 -32.18
CA ASP A 224 -38.41 -19.70 -32.09
C ASP A 224 -38.59 -20.38 -30.72
N THR A 225 -37.80 -20.04 -29.69
CA THR A 225 -37.87 -20.66 -28.35
C THR A 225 -39.30 -20.74 -27.81
N ALA A 226 -40.02 -19.62 -27.80
CA ALA A 226 -41.38 -19.55 -27.29
C ALA A 226 -42.40 -20.33 -28.14
N ALA A 227 -42.11 -20.55 -29.43
CA ALA A 227 -42.95 -21.34 -30.32
C ALA A 227 -42.73 -22.84 -30.07
N VAL A 228 -41.49 -23.26 -29.83
CA VAL A 228 -41.14 -24.65 -29.50
C VAL A 228 -41.79 -25.09 -28.19
N VAL A 229 -41.65 -24.29 -27.12
CA VAL A 229 -42.27 -24.61 -25.82
C VAL A 229 -43.80 -24.65 -25.91
N GLN A 230 -44.40 -23.73 -26.67
CA GLN A 230 -45.85 -23.71 -26.89
C GLN A 230 -46.32 -24.97 -27.64
N GLY A 231 -45.53 -25.45 -28.60
CA GLY A 231 -45.78 -26.70 -29.31
C GLY A 231 -45.81 -27.89 -28.35
N MET A 232 -44.86 -27.97 -27.42
CA MET A 232 -44.82 -29.03 -26.40
C MET A 232 -46.01 -28.97 -25.43
N ALA A 233 -46.36 -27.77 -24.96
CA ALA A 233 -47.53 -27.55 -24.10
C ALA A 233 -48.86 -27.96 -24.74
N ALA A 234 -48.93 -28.01 -26.08
CA ALA A 234 -50.12 -28.50 -26.78
C ALA A 234 -50.25 -30.05 -26.78
N PHE A 235 -49.18 -30.78 -26.44
CA PHE A 235 -49.15 -32.25 -26.43
C PHE A 235 -48.93 -32.85 -25.03
N ASP A 236 -48.50 -32.07 -24.05
CA ASP A 236 -48.32 -32.48 -22.66
C ASP A 236 -48.91 -31.40 -21.74
N ASP A 237 -50.09 -31.67 -21.18
CA ASP A 237 -50.83 -30.74 -20.32
C ASP A 237 -50.08 -30.38 -19.02
N ARG A 238 -49.00 -31.10 -18.70
CA ARG A 238 -48.10 -30.77 -17.58
C ARG A 238 -47.13 -29.65 -17.91
N ILE A 239 -47.17 -29.05 -19.10
CA ILE A 239 -46.26 -27.97 -19.50
C ILE A 239 -47.05 -26.68 -19.68
N THR A 240 -46.62 -25.62 -19.01
CA THR A 240 -47.17 -24.28 -19.13
C THR A 240 -46.09 -23.31 -19.59
N LEU A 241 -46.36 -22.60 -20.68
CA LEU A 241 -45.55 -21.47 -21.13
C LEU A 241 -46.11 -20.16 -20.55
N VAL A 242 -45.25 -19.40 -19.88
CA VAL A 242 -45.50 -18.01 -19.49
C VAL A 242 -44.61 -17.12 -20.32
N ARG A 243 -45.17 -16.07 -20.92
CA ARG A 243 -44.41 -15.14 -21.77
C ARG A 243 -44.24 -13.82 -21.06
N GLU A 244 -42.99 -13.43 -20.87
CA GLU A 244 -42.60 -12.13 -20.33
C GLU A 244 -41.99 -11.24 -21.39
N SER A 245 -42.06 -9.93 -21.15
CA SER A 245 -41.20 -8.99 -21.85
C SER A 245 -39.73 -9.20 -21.45
N ARG A 246 -38.77 -8.62 -22.20
CA ARG A 246 -37.35 -8.85 -21.93
C ARG A 246 -36.98 -8.50 -20.48
N CYS A 247 -36.66 -9.52 -19.69
CA CYS A 247 -36.49 -9.40 -18.24
C CYS A 247 -35.24 -10.14 -17.70
N GLY A 248 -34.89 -9.85 -16.45
CA GLY A 248 -33.79 -10.50 -15.75
C GLY A 248 -34.08 -11.97 -15.41
N HIS A 249 -33.02 -12.76 -15.18
CA HIS A 249 -33.16 -14.19 -14.85
C HIS A 249 -33.92 -14.42 -13.54
N ALA A 250 -33.56 -13.73 -12.46
CA ALA A 250 -34.23 -13.83 -11.16
C ALA A 250 -35.72 -13.48 -11.24
N HIS A 251 -36.08 -12.45 -12.02
CA HIS A 251 -37.47 -12.08 -12.26
C HIS A 251 -38.26 -13.22 -12.91
N ALA A 252 -37.69 -13.85 -13.94
CA ALA A 252 -38.32 -15.00 -14.60
C ALA A 252 -38.51 -16.18 -13.65
N LEU A 253 -37.57 -16.43 -12.74
CA LEU A 253 -37.72 -17.46 -11.70
C LEU A 253 -38.86 -17.12 -10.73
N ASN A 254 -38.98 -15.85 -10.30
CA ASN A 254 -40.10 -15.39 -9.46
C ASN A 254 -41.45 -15.57 -10.17
N VAL A 255 -41.56 -15.16 -11.44
CA VAL A 255 -42.78 -15.37 -12.25
C VAL A 255 -43.15 -16.85 -12.32
N ALA A 256 -42.16 -17.74 -12.49
CA ALA A 256 -42.42 -19.18 -12.49
C ALA A 256 -42.92 -19.69 -11.13
N LEU A 257 -42.34 -19.20 -10.02
CA LEU A 257 -42.75 -19.54 -8.66
C LEU A 257 -44.18 -19.09 -8.33
N GLU A 258 -44.63 -17.97 -8.90
CA GLU A 258 -46.01 -17.47 -8.76
C GLU A 258 -47.01 -18.39 -9.46
N HIS A 259 -46.69 -18.85 -10.66
CA HIS A 259 -47.54 -19.73 -11.47
C HIS A 259 -47.53 -21.19 -11.01
N GLY A 260 -46.48 -21.65 -10.34
CA GLY A 260 -46.45 -22.98 -9.71
C GLY A 260 -47.57 -23.15 -8.68
N THR A 261 -48.03 -24.37 -8.45
CA THR A 261 -49.01 -24.69 -7.38
C THR A 261 -48.53 -25.77 -6.42
N SER A 262 -47.41 -26.43 -6.73
CA SER A 262 -46.89 -27.57 -5.99
C SER A 262 -46.24 -27.18 -4.66
N GLU A 263 -46.18 -28.13 -3.74
CA GLU A 263 -45.48 -27.98 -2.45
C GLU A 263 -43.96 -27.84 -2.63
N HIS A 264 -43.39 -28.55 -3.60
CA HIS A 264 -41.96 -28.54 -3.90
C HIS A 264 -41.68 -27.88 -5.24
N VAL A 265 -40.49 -27.26 -5.34
CA VAL A 265 -40.00 -26.60 -6.55
C VAL A 265 -38.64 -27.17 -6.92
N ALA A 266 -38.49 -27.60 -8.17
CA ALA A 266 -37.23 -27.99 -8.77
C ALA A 266 -36.88 -27.06 -9.94
N PHE A 267 -35.62 -26.99 -10.34
CA PHE A 267 -35.17 -26.07 -11.39
C PHE A 267 -34.48 -26.86 -12.50
N LEU A 268 -34.93 -26.71 -13.73
CA LEU A 268 -34.31 -27.36 -14.88
C LEU A 268 -33.92 -26.29 -15.91
N PRO A 269 -32.69 -25.74 -15.82
CA PRO A 269 -32.20 -24.77 -16.78
C PRO A 269 -32.13 -25.36 -18.19
N LEU A 270 -32.31 -24.51 -19.19
CA LEU A 270 -32.24 -24.90 -20.59
C LEU A 270 -30.85 -25.46 -20.96
N GLY A 271 -30.82 -26.54 -21.74
CA GLY A 271 -29.59 -27.25 -22.10
C GLY A 271 -29.05 -28.16 -20.99
N ARG A 272 -29.84 -28.43 -19.95
CA ARG A 272 -29.57 -29.46 -18.94
C ARG A 272 -30.48 -30.66 -19.14
N GLU A 273 -30.00 -31.82 -18.70
CA GLU A 273 -30.74 -33.07 -18.72
C GLU A 273 -30.66 -33.73 -17.34
N TRP A 274 -31.77 -34.33 -16.92
CA TRP A 274 -31.83 -35.15 -15.72
C TRP A 274 -31.84 -36.64 -16.06
N LEU A 275 -31.22 -37.44 -15.18
CA LEU A 275 -31.43 -38.89 -15.19
C LEU A 275 -32.87 -39.21 -14.76
N PRO A 276 -33.48 -40.30 -15.24
CA PRO A 276 -34.89 -40.62 -14.99
C PRO A 276 -35.31 -40.63 -13.51
N GLU A 277 -34.40 -40.92 -12.58
CA GLU A 277 -34.70 -41.07 -11.16
C GLU A 277 -34.55 -39.77 -10.33
N MET A 278 -34.06 -38.67 -10.94
CA MET A 278 -33.69 -37.43 -10.21
C MET A 278 -34.82 -36.87 -9.33
N LEU A 279 -36.03 -36.71 -9.87
CA LEU A 279 -37.15 -36.15 -9.11
C LEU A 279 -37.60 -37.08 -7.98
N ALA A 280 -37.56 -38.40 -8.19
CA ALA A 280 -37.92 -39.40 -7.19
C ALA A 280 -36.95 -39.33 -6.00
N ASP A 281 -35.64 -39.30 -6.27
CA ASP A 281 -34.59 -39.25 -5.24
C ASP A 281 -34.68 -37.96 -4.42
N LEU A 282 -34.79 -36.80 -5.08
CA LEU A 282 -34.90 -35.51 -4.41
C LEU A 282 -36.14 -35.44 -3.50
N LEU A 283 -37.28 -35.92 -3.99
CA LEU A 283 -38.54 -35.87 -3.25
C LEU A 283 -38.59 -36.85 -2.08
N GLY A 284 -38.05 -38.07 -2.26
CA GLY A 284 -37.95 -39.07 -1.21
C GLY A 284 -37.20 -38.52 0.01
N HIS A 285 -36.04 -37.89 -0.22
CA HIS A 285 -35.27 -37.26 0.86
C HIS A 285 -35.98 -36.06 1.48
N ALA A 286 -36.63 -35.21 0.67
CA ALA A 286 -37.39 -34.08 1.20
C ALA A 286 -38.52 -34.54 2.14
N HIS A 287 -39.24 -35.59 1.74
CA HIS A 287 -40.34 -36.15 2.53
C HIS A 287 -39.87 -36.81 3.83
N GLU A 288 -38.85 -37.66 3.77
CA GLU A 288 -38.31 -38.37 4.94
C GLU A 288 -37.75 -37.40 5.99
N SER A 289 -37.06 -36.37 5.55
CA SER A 289 -36.40 -35.39 6.42
C SER A 289 -37.26 -34.20 6.83
N GLY A 290 -38.33 -33.90 6.07
CA GLY A 290 -39.08 -32.65 6.19
C GLY A 290 -38.25 -31.40 5.86
N ALA A 291 -37.16 -31.55 5.10
CA ALA A 291 -36.23 -30.46 4.81
C ALA A 291 -36.85 -29.37 3.94
N THR A 292 -36.49 -28.12 4.23
CA THR A 292 -36.83 -26.97 3.38
C THR A 292 -36.03 -26.93 2.08
N ALA A 293 -34.85 -27.55 2.06
CA ALA A 293 -33.98 -27.65 0.90
C ALA A 293 -33.26 -29.01 0.86
N VAL A 294 -33.28 -29.64 -0.31
CA VAL A 294 -32.47 -30.82 -0.64
C VAL A 294 -31.51 -30.40 -1.75
N LEU A 295 -30.22 -30.65 -1.56
CA LEU A 295 -29.15 -30.25 -2.48
C LEU A 295 -28.37 -31.48 -2.93
N ALA A 296 -28.53 -31.87 -4.18
CA ALA A 296 -27.72 -32.90 -4.82
C ALA A 296 -26.54 -32.27 -5.58
N GLY A 297 -25.49 -33.05 -5.83
CA GLY A 297 -24.44 -32.65 -6.77
C GLY A 297 -23.07 -33.27 -6.52
N ALA A 298 -22.34 -33.50 -7.61
CA ALA A 298 -20.97 -33.98 -7.60
C ALA A 298 -19.96 -32.81 -7.65
N GLY A 299 -18.77 -33.02 -7.06
CA GLY A 299 -17.64 -32.10 -7.22
C GLY A 299 -17.63 -30.92 -6.25
N SER A 300 -17.58 -29.69 -6.78
CA SER A 300 -17.23 -28.46 -6.05
C SER A 300 -18.43 -27.57 -5.65
N VAL A 301 -19.67 -28.01 -5.89
CA VAL A 301 -20.91 -27.27 -5.51
C VAL A 301 -21.07 -27.25 -3.99
N GLY A 302 -21.72 -26.21 -3.47
CA GLY A 302 -22.05 -26.08 -2.05
C GLY A 302 -23.32 -26.84 -1.68
N ARG A 303 -23.24 -27.70 -0.65
CA ARG A 303 -24.33 -28.60 -0.22
C ARG A 303 -24.70 -28.46 1.26
N SER A 304 -24.04 -27.57 1.98
CA SER A 304 -24.38 -27.16 3.34
C SER A 304 -24.30 -25.65 3.44
N ARG A 305 -24.92 -25.07 4.47
CA ARG A 305 -24.79 -23.62 4.72
C ARG A 305 -23.33 -23.20 4.82
N ALA A 306 -22.50 -23.97 5.53
CA ALA A 306 -21.07 -23.69 5.69
C ALA A 306 -20.32 -23.69 4.34
N GLU A 307 -20.64 -24.61 3.42
CA GLU A 307 -20.07 -24.62 2.08
C GLU A 307 -20.51 -23.43 1.22
N LEU A 308 -21.77 -23.00 1.35
CA LEU A 308 -22.32 -21.81 0.67
C LEU A 308 -21.67 -20.52 1.18
N LEU A 309 -21.55 -20.38 2.51
CA LEU A 309 -20.82 -19.28 3.16
C LEU A 309 -19.34 -19.28 2.76
N GLY A 310 -18.74 -20.46 2.61
CA GLY A 310 -17.36 -20.63 2.14
C GLY A 310 -17.13 -20.26 0.66
N GLY A 311 -18.17 -19.80 -0.05
CA GLY A 311 -18.10 -19.30 -1.42
C GLY A 311 -18.21 -20.37 -2.50
N ARG A 312 -18.62 -21.61 -2.17
CA ARG A 312 -18.80 -22.63 -3.21
C ARG A 312 -19.91 -22.24 -4.20
N PRO A 313 -19.79 -22.62 -5.48
CA PRO A 313 -20.84 -22.40 -6.47
C PRO A 313 -22.17 -23.04 -6.03
N VAL A 314 -23.26 -22.40 -6.43
CA VAL A 314 -24.61 -22.95 -6.33
C VAL A 314 -24.96 -23.63 -7.65
N ASP A 315 -25.75 -24.70 -7.57
CA ASP A 315 -26.39 -25.32 -8.72
C ASP A 315 -27.83 -25.67 -8.35
N LEU A 316 -28.78 -24.87 -8.83
CA LEU A 316 -30.21 -25.15 -8.61
C LEU A 316 -30.72 -26.32 -9.46
N THR A 317 -29.97 -26.73 -10.51
CA THR A 317 -30.36 -27.86 -11.38
C THR A 317 -30.55 -29.15 -10.59
N THR A 318 -29.92 -29.25 -9.43
CA THR A 318 -29.92 -30.43 -8.56
C THR A 318 -30.52 -30.13 -7.20
N ALA A 319 -31.35 -29.08 -7.10
CA ALA A 319 -31.99 -28.67 -5.88
C ALA A 319 -33.50 -28.93 -5.91
N LEU A 320 -34.05 -29.36 -4.78
CA LEU A 320 -35.48 -29.35 -4.51
C LEU A 320 -35.74 -28.47 -3.28
N LEU A 321 -36.57 -27.45 -3.46
CA LEU A 321 -36.86 -26.45 -2.44
C LEU A 321 -38.34 -26.48 -2.08
N ARG A 322 -38.67 -26.31 -0.80
CA ARG A 322 -40.06 -26.20 -0.37
C ARG A 322 -40.62 -24.82 -0.73
N ARG A 323 -41.74 -24.78 -1.44
CA ARG A 323 -42.30 -23.56 -2.00
C ARG A 323 -42.67 -22.52 -0.93
N ASP A 324 -43.34 -22.95 0.13
CA ASP A 324 -43.75 -22.03 1.20
C ASP A 324 -42.52 -21.44 1.90
N ALA A 325 -41.43 -22.20 2.05
CA ALA A 325 -40.18 -21.68 2.59
C ALA A 325 -39.57 -20.61 1.67
N ILE A 326 -39.62 -20.78 0.34
CA ILE A 326 -39.19 -19.76 -0.63
C ILE A 326 -40.04 -18.48 -0.46
N LYS A 327 -41.36 -18.62 -0.30
CA LYS A 327 -42.27 -17.49 -0.10
C LYS A 327 -42.00 -16.77 1.23
N ASP A 328 -41.79 -17.51 2.31
CA ASP A 328 -41.53 -16.97 3.65
C ASP A 328 -40.27 -16.10 3.68
N VAL A 329 -39.25 -16.46 2.90
CA VAL A 329 -38.02 -15.66 2.77
C VAL A 329 -38.11 -14.57 1.68
N GLY A 330 -39.19 -14.51 0.90
CA GLY A 330 -39.45 -13.46 -0.09
C GLY A 330 -38.95 -13.71 -1.52
N GLY A 331 -38.74 -14.97 -1.93
CA GLY A 331 -38.35 -15.30 -3.33
C GLY A 331 -36.93 -14.88 -3.71
N PHE A 332 -36.64 -14.79 -5.01
CA PHE A 332 -35.34 -14.33 -5.54
C PHE A 332 -35.25 -12.80 -5.52
N ASP A 333 -34.14 -12.26 -5.02
CA ASP A 333 -33.86 -10.81 -5.06
C ASP A 333 -33.39 -10.43 -6.47
N GLU A 334 -34.25 -9.71 -7.19
CA GLU A 334 -34.04 -9.32 -8.59
C GLU A 334 -32.89 -8.31 -8.78
N GLY A 335 -32.45 -7.67 -7.70
CA GLY A 335 -31.34 -6.71 -7.71
C GLY A 335 -29.94 -7.35 -7.71
N LEU A 336 -29.81 -8.65 -7.43
CA LEU A 336 -28.52 -9.31 -7.17
C LEU A 336 -27.82 -9.94 -8.38
N GLY A 337 -28.30 -9.67 -9.60
CA GLY A 337 -27.71 -10.22 -10.81
C GLY A 337 -27.49 -11.74 -10.75
N GLY A 338 -26.27 -12.19 -11.02
CA GLY A 338 -25.90 -13.62 -11.02
C GLY A 338 -25.76 -14.29 -9.65
N ALA A 339 -25.97 -13.57 -8.54
CA ALA A 339 -25.82 -14.13 -7.19
C ALA A 339 -27.16 -14.42 -6.49
N ALA A 340 -28.29 -14.15 -7.14
CA ALA A 340 -29.63 -14.31 -6.56
C ALA A 340 -29.91 -15.72 -6.02
N GLU A 341 -29.42 -16.76 -6.70
CA GLU A 341 -29.59 -18.15 -6.26
C GLU A 341 -28.89 -18.45 -4.93
N ARG A 342 -27.67 -17.95 -4.76
CA ARG A 342 -26.92 -18.09 -3.50
C ARG A 342 -27.58 -17.35 -2.37
N ASP A 343 -28.06 -16.13 -2.62
CA ASP A 343 -28.79 -15.34 -1.63
C ASP A 343 -30.04 -16.08 -1.13
N LEU A 344 -30.83 -16.64 -2.05
CA LEU A 344 -32.01 -17.43 -1.68
C LEU A 344 -31.63 -18.64 -0.81
N LEU A 345 -30.65 -19.45 -1.23
CA LEU A 345 -30.23 -20.62 -0.45
C LEU A 345 -29.68 -20.24 0.92
N LEU A 346 -28.93 -19.15 1.04
CA LEU A 346 -28.43 -18.67 2.33
C LEU A 346 -29.56 -18.14 3.24
N ARG A 347 -30.63 -17.57 2.68
CA ARG A 347 -31.82 -17.22 3.48
C ARG A 347 -32.60 -18.46 3.93
N LEU A 348 -32.81 -19.43 3.03
CA LEU A 348 -33.52 -20.67 3.34
C LEU A 348 -32.80 -21.52 4.39
N THR A 349 -31.48 -21.62 4.28
CA THR A 349 -30.67 -22.45 5.17
C THR A 349 -30.31 -21.78 6.50
N ARG A 350 -30.88 -20.60 6.79
CA ARG A 350 -30.54 -19.84 8.01
C ARG A 350 -30.97 -20.56 9.28
N GLU A 351 -32.13 -21.18 9.27
CA GLU A 351 -32.75 -21.84 10.44
C GLU A 351 -32.69 -23.38 10.36
N GLN A 352 -32.48 -23.95 9.17
CA GLN A 352 -32.43 -25.40 8.94
C GLN A 352 -31.33 -25.74 7.91
N GLU A 353 -30.46 -26.71 8.21
CA GLU A 353 -29.49 -27.20 7.23
C GLU A 353 -30.20 -27.94 6.09
N PRO A 354 -29.71 -27.81 4.84
CA PRO A 354 -30.22 -28.58 3.73
C PRO A 354 -29.76 -30.04 3.84
N VAL A 355 -30.53 -30.94 3.25
CA VAL A 355 -30.15 -32.36 3.13
C VAL A 355 -29.26 -32.53 1.90
N ALA A 356 -28.02 -32.96 2.12
CA ALA A 356 -27.05 -33.20 1.06
C ALA A 356 -27.11 -34.66 0.59
N ILE A 357 -27.31 -34.86 -0.71
CA ILE A 357 -27.52 -36.22 -1.27
C ILE A 357 -26.52 -36.51 -2.40
N ASP A 358 -26.12 -37.78 -2.52
CA ASP A 358 -25.21 -38.24 -3.57
C ASP A 358 -26.02 -38.82 -4.74
N VAL A 359 -26.34 -37.98 -5.73
CA VAL A 359 -27.08 -38.38 -6.93
C VAL A 359 -26.19 -38.20 -8.16
N PRO A 360 -26.11 -39.21 -9.06
CA PRO A 360 -25.38 -39.07 -10.31
C PRO A 360 -25.99 -37.94 -11.16
N VAL A 361 -25.15 -37.00 -11.56
CA VAL A 361 -25.51 -35.90 -12.46
C VAL A 361 -24.80 -36.01 -13.80
N LEU A 362 -25.51 -35.73 -14.88
CA LEU A 362 -24.91 -35.62 -16.21
C LEU A 362 -23.90 -34.45 -16.22
N LYS A 363 -22.70 -34.73 -16.74
CA LYS A 363 -21.50 -33.92 -16.51
C LYS A 363 -21.64 -32.49 -17.05
N ARG A 364 -21.23 -31.52 -16.25
CA ARG A 364 -21.15 -30.10 -16.58
C ARG A 364 -20.09 -29.84 -17.68
N PRO A 365 -20.33 -28.98 -18.69
CA PRO A 365 -19.24 -28.29 -19.38
C PRO A 365 -18.69 -27.21 -18.45
N ASP A 366 -17.39 -27.30 -18.14
CA ASP A 366 -16.65 -26.31 -17.36
C ASP A 366 -16.58 -25.00 -18.15
N ALA A 367 -17.54 -24.11 -17.94
CA ALA A 367 -17.45 -22.72 -18.39
C ALA A 367 -17.02 -21.86 -17.20
N PRO A 368 -15.77 -21.40 -17.14
CA PRO A 368 -15.39 -20.34 -16.21
C PRO A 368 -16.06 -19.04 -16.65
N LEU A 369 -16.87 -18.43 -15.78
CA LEU A 369 -17.17 -17.00 -15.87
C LEU A 369 -15.94 -16.25 -15.35
N ALA A 370 -14.92 -16.15 -16.20
CA ALA A 370 -13.72 -15.36 -15.90
C ALA A 370 -13.90 -13.95 -16.47
N GLY A 371 -14.13 -12.99 -15.59
CA GLY A 371 -14.09 -11.56 -15.88
C GLY A 371 -14.21 -10.75 -14.60
N PHE A 372 -13.61 -9.57 -14.56
CA PHE A 372 -13.80 -8.57 -13.51
C PHE A 372 -15.18 -7.88 -13.63
N ALA A 373 -16.26 -8.68 -13.74
CA ALA A 373 -17.63 -8.20 -13.74
C ALA A 373 -18.12 -7.93 -12.30
N ASP A 374 -19.26 -7.24 -12.15
CA ASP A 374 -19.88 -6.88 -10.86
C ASP A 374 -19.89 -8.06 -9.89
N ASP A 375 -19.16 -7.95 -8.78
CA ASP A 375 -18.96 -9.01 -7.77
C ASP A 375 -20.16 -9.13 -6.82
N TRP A 376 -21.31 -9.51 -7.38
CA TRP A 376 -22.54 -9.76 -6.63
C TRP A 376 -22.39 -10.90 -5.61
N GLY A 377 -21.40 -11.80 -5.82
CA GLY A 377 -21.08 -12.84 -4.85
C GLY A 377 -20.62 -12.25 -3.51
N SER A 378 -19.74 -11.25 -3.55
CA SER A 378 -19.30 -10.52 -2.35
C SER A 378 -20.42 -9.74 -1.68
N VAL A 379 -21.36 -9.16 -2.44
CA VAL A 379 -22.55 -8.49 -1.89
C VAL A 379 -23.39 -9.46 -1.04
N VAL A 380 -23.67 -10.66 -1.57
CA VAL A 380 -24.46 -11.68 -0.87
C VAL A 380 -23.74 -12.20 0.37
N LEU A 381 -22.44 -12.45 0.27
CA LEU A 381 -21.64 -12.94 1.39
C LEU A 381 -21.54 -11.88 2.50
N GLU A 382 -21.37 -10.60 2.15
CA GLU A 382 -21.36 -9.52 3.14
C GLU A 382 -22.65 -9.46 3.96
N ARG A 383 -23.83 -9.67 3.35
CA ARG A 383 -25.12 -9.72 4.07
C ARG A 383 -25.13 -10.75 5.20
N GLN A 384 -24.24 -11.75 5.16
CA GLN A 384 -24.07 -12.76 6.21
C GLN A 384 -22.95 -12.43 7.21
N LEU A 385 -22.01 -11.54 6.84
CA LEU A 385 -20.81 -11.21 7.60
C LEU A 385 -20.97 -9.93 8.42
N VAL A 386 -21.81 -8.99 7.98
CA VAL A 386 -21.95 -7.67 8.58
C VAL A 386 -23.39 -7.42 9.02
N ASP A 387 -23.54 -7.17 10.33
CA ASP A 387 -24.77 -6.64 10.92
C ASP A 387 -24.63 -5.13 11.11
N TRP A 388 -25.17 -4.37 10.16
CA TRP A 388 -25.11 -2.91 10.16
C TRP A 388 -25.95 -2.28 11.28
N ASP A 389 -27.03 -2.94 11.70
CA ASP A 389 -27.89 -2.42 12.79
C ASP A 389 -27.17 -2.57 14.13
N ALA A 390 -26.50 -3.71 14.36
CA ALA A 390 -25.63 -3.91 15.51
C ALA A 390 -24.43 -2.95 15.51
N ALA A 391 -23.83 -2.68 14.33
CA ALA A 391 -22.75 -1.71 14.20
C ALA A 391 -23.21 -0.28 14.53
N SER A 392 -24.42 0.11 14.10
CA SER A 392 -24.98 1.44 14.36
C SER A 392 -25.32 1.69 15.83
N GLY A 393 -25.62 0.63 16.60
CA GLY A 393 -25.94 0.72 18.03
C GLY A 393 -24.74 0.67 18.97
N ARG A 394 -23.51 0.56 18.45
CA ARG A 394 -22.30 0.40 19.26
C ARG A 394 -21.81 1.70 19.89
N GLU A 395 -21.34 1.62 21.13
CA GLU A 395 -20.60 2.71 21.79
C GLU A 395 -19.17 2.82 21.25
N LEU A 396 -18.78 4.03 20.84
CA LEU A 396 -17.49 4.33 20.22
C LEU A 396 -16.61 5.18 21.14
N SER A 397 -15.29 5.01 21.05
CA SER A 397 -14.32 5.82 21.78
C SER A 397 -13.85 7.02 20.96
N GLU A 398 -14.11 8.24 21.44
CA GLU A 398 -13.80 9.51 20.76
C GLU A 398 -12.30 9.75 20.53
N ASP A 399 -11.47 9.27 21.46
CA ASP A 399 -10.02 9.43 21.43
C ASP A 399 -9.30 8.31 20.64
N LEU A 400 -10.05 7.33 20.13
CA LEU A 400 -9.51 6.16 19.45
C LEU A 400 -9.72 6.25 17.94
N VAL A 401 -8.66 5.97 17.19
CA VAL A 401 -8.67 5.83 15.73
C VAL A 401 -8.51 4.34 15.34
N SER A 402 -9.50 3.79 14.64
CA SER A 402 -9.48 2.38 14.19
C SER A 402 -8.96 2.28 12.75
N HIS A 403 -7.77 1.70 12.57
CA HIS A 403 -7.23 1.37 11.26
C HIS A 403 -7.78 0.02 10.79
N VAL A 404 -8.58 0.01 9.72
CA VAL A 404 -9.13 -1.21 9.12
C VAL A 404 -8.35 -1.55 7.87
N MET A 405 -7.68 -2.70 7.88
CA MET A 405 -6.81 -3.15 6.80
C MET A 405 -7.09 -4.62 6.45
N PRO A 406 -7.74 -4.92 5.31
CA PRO A 406 -7.78 -6.29 4.80
C PRO A 406 -6.38 -6.77 4.40
N LEU A 407 -6.16 -8.08 4.49
CA LEU A 407 -4.89 -8.69 4.07
C LEU A 407 -4.76 -8.71 2.55
N GLY A 408 -3.66 -8.15 2.03
CA GLY A 408 -3.30 -8.23 0.62
C GLY A 408 -2.53 -9.49 0.25
N ILE A 409 -1.97 -9.53 -0.96
CA ILE A 409 -1.17 -10.67 -1.44
C ILE A 409 0.28 -10.69 -0.92
N GLU A 410 0.77 -9.57 -0.35
CA GLU A 410 2.16 -9.40 0.08
C GLU A 410 2.28 -9.36 1.62
N PRO A 411 2.73 -10.44 2.28
CA PRO A 411 2.76 -10.48 3.75
C PRO A 411 3.73 -9.50 4.39
N ARG A 412 4.77 -9.10 3.66
CA ARG A 412 5.73 -8.09 4.14
C ARG A 412 5.04 -6.75 4.41
N ARG A 413 4.06 -6.34 3.59
CA ARG A 413 3.32 -5.08 3.81
C ARG A 413 2.46 -5.15 5.06
N THR A 414 1.79 -6.26 5.30
CA THR A 414 1.04 -6.48 6.56
C THR A 414 1.95 -6.34 7.78
N VAL A 415 3.15 -6.93 7.73
CA VAL A 415 4.12 -6.80 8.82
C VAL A 415 4.64 -5.37 8.98
N GLU A 416 4.91 -4.66 7.88
CA GLU A 416 5.28 -3.24 7.90
C GLU A 416 4.20 -2.41 8.61
N TRP A 417 2.91 -2.64 8.31
CA TRP A 417 1.78 -1.99 8.99
C TRP A 417 1.68 -2.34 10.47
N LEU A 418 1.74 -3.63 10.83
CA LEU A 418 1.75 -4.09 12.24
C LEU A 418 2.86 -3.45 13.07
N SER A 419 3.96 -3.04 12.43
CA SER A 419 5.09 -2.36 13.08
C SER A 419 4.91 -0.85 13.21
N SER A 420 4.00 -0.25 12.43
CA SER A 420 3.88 1.20 12.24
C SER A 420 2.81 1.87 13.11
N VAL A 421 1.90 1.10 13.72
CA VAL A 421 0.74 1.66 14.43
C VAL A 421 1.14 2.22 15.80
N PRO A 422 0.81 3.50 16.10
CA PRO A 422 1.08 4.10 17.40
C PRO A 422 0.21 3.46 18.50
N ARG A 423 0.79 3.23 19.68
CA ARG A 423 0.16 2.39 20.72
C ARG A 423 -0.86 3.09 21.61
N GLU A 424 -0.89 4.42 21.59
CA GLU A 424 -1.85 5.21 22.35
C GLU A 424 -2.79 5.88 21.35
N GLY A 425 -4.10 5.82 21.59
CA GLY A 425 -5.11 6.43 20.73
C GLY A 425 -5.37 5.75 19.38
N SER A 426 -4.81 4.56 19.10
CA SER A 426 -5.16 3.82 17.87
C SER A 426 -5.28 2.31 18.06
N GLU A 427 -6.12 1.68 17.23
CA GLU A 427 -6.21 0.22 17.07
C GLU A 427 -6.04 -0.18 15.59
N LEU A 428 -5.49 -1.37 15.35
CA LEU A 428 -5.34 -1.97 14.02
C LEU A 428 -6.21 -3.22 13.91
N ILE A 429 -7.17 -3.20 13.01
CA ILE A 429 -8.06 -4.30 12.69
C ILE A 429 -7.58 -4.89 11.36
N LEU A 430 -6.89 -6.04 11.45
CA LEU A 430 -6.50 -6.81 10.29
C LEU A 430 -7.61 -7.77 9.90
N VAL A 431 -8.09 -7.69 8.66
CA VAL A 431 -9.13 -8.59 8.16
C VAL A 431 -8.53 -9.67 7.27
N GLY A 432 -8.49 -10.90 7.78
CA GLY A 432 -8.02 -12.08 7.07
C GLY A 432 -9.15 -12.73 6.29
N VAL A 433 -9.23 -12.46 4.99
CA VAL A 433 -10.04 -13.25 4.05
C VAL A 433 -9.45 -14.66 3.92
N ARG A 434 -10.21 -15.63 3.38
CA ARG A 434 -9.74 -17.01 3.12
C ARG A 434 -8.53 -17.03 2.18
N LEU A 435 -7.35 -16.79 2.74
CA LEU A 435 -6.05 -16.63 2.09
C LEU A 435 -5.16 -17.87 2.30
N ARG A 436 -4.01 -17.89 1.61
CA ARG A 436 -2.98 -18.94 1.78
C ARG A 436 -2.55 -19.04 3.25
N ARG A 437 -2.51 -20.28 3.77
CA ARG A 437 -2.16 -20.66 5.17
C ARG A 437 -1.11 -19.74 5.81
N ALA A 438 0.07 -19.69 5.21
CA ALA A 438 1.23 -19.00 5.78
C ALA A 438 0.98 -17.52 6.10
N HIS A 439 0.32 -16.77 5.22
CA HIS A 439 0.08 -15.34 5.46
C HIS A 439 -0.97 -15.12 6.55
N HIS A 440 -2.07 -15.87 6.51
CA HIS A 440 -3.13 -15.75 7.49
C HIS A 440 -2.60 -16.07 8.90
N VAL A 441 -1.91 -17.21 9.06
CA VAL A 441 -1.34 -17.63 10.34
C VAL A 441 -0.30 -16.63 10.85
N LEU A 442 0.56 -16.10 9.97
CA LEU A 442 1.54 -15.08 10.33
C LEU A 442 0.88 -13.79 10.82
N ALA A 443 -0.11 -13.28 10.09
CA ALA A 443 -0.79 -12.03 10.45
C ALA A 443 -1.57 -12.17 11.76
N ALA A 444 -2.34 -13.25 11.92
CA ALA A 444 -3.11 -13.53 13.13
C ALA A 444 -2.20 -13.70 14.36
N SER A 445 -1.11 -14.45 14.23
CA SER A 445 -0.17 -14.70 15.34
C SER A 445 0.58 -13.46 15.80
N ILE A 446 0.99 -12.58 14.86
CA ILE A 446 1.65 -11.30 15.22
C ILE A 446 0.62 -10.33 15.82
N ALA A 447 -0.59 -10.23 15.25
CA ALA A 447 -1.64 -9.37 15.80
C ALA A 447 -1.97 -9.74 17.25
N ALA A 448 -2.06 -11.04 17.57
CA ALA A 448 -2.38 -11.53 18.91
C ALA A 448 -1.36 -11.14 20.00
N ILE A 449 -0.12 -10.80 19.63
CA ILE A 449 0.93 -10.39 20.58
C ILE A 449 1.21 -8.87 20.58
N ILE A 450 0.48 -8.10 19.76
CA ILE A 450 0.60 -6.65 19.69
C ILE A 450 -0.62 -6.02 20.37
N SER A 451 -0.38 -5.32 21.47
CA SER A 451 -1.40 -4.49 22.11
C SER A 451 -1.91 -3.44 21.13
N GLY A 452 -3.23 -3.35 20.96
CA GLY A 452 -3.88 -2.48 19.98
C GLY A 452 -4.11 -3.12 18.60
N ALA A 453 -3.70 -4.37 18.37
CA ALA A 453 -4.03 -5.09 17.13
C ALA A 453 -5.12 -6.15 17.36
N ARG A 454 -6.02 -6.30 16.40
CA ARG A 454 -7.08 -7.31 16.35
C ARG A 454 -7.07 -7.99 14.99
N PHE A 455 -7.28 -9.29 14.98
CA PHE A 455 -7.43 -10.07 13.76
C PHE A 455 -8.88 -10.52 13.61
N VAL A 456 -9.47 -10.26 12.45
CA VAL A 456 -10.84 -10.64 12.09
C VAL A 456 -10.77 -11.62 10.93
N SER A 457 -11.21 -12.85 11.12
CA SER A 457 -11.26 -13.80 10.01
C SER A 457 -12.57 -13.72 9.25
N VAL A 458 -12.48 -13.79 7.93
CA VAL A 458 -13.60 -13.92 7.00
C VAL A 458 -13.49 -15.28 6.30
N PRO A 459 -14.41 -16.23 6.54
CA PRO A 459 -14.31 -17.62 6.10
C PRO A 459 -14.59 -17.83 4.60
N ALA A 460 -14.85 -16.74 3.87
CA ALA A 460 -15.20 -16.74 2.46
C ALA A 460 -14.14 -15.99 1.63
N THR A 461 -14.08 -16.24 0.32
CA THR A 461 -13.37 -15.37 -0.61
C THR A 461 -14.31 -14.23 -1.01
N VAL A 462 -13.98 -13.01 -0.59
CA VAL A 462 -14.78 -11.79 -0.86
C VAL A 462 -13.89 -10.68 -1.40
N SER A 463 -14.51 -9.63 -1.95
CA SER A 463 -13.85 -8.40 -2.39
C SER A 463 -13.13 -7.69 -1.24
N THR A 464 -12.17 -6.83 -1.59
CA THR A 464 -11.46 -5.98 -0.61
C THR A 464 -12.45 -5.08 0.13
N SER A 465 -13.48 -4.59 -0.57
CA SER A 465 -14.56 -3.77 -0.01
C SER A 465 -15.35 -4.53 1.05
N ALA A 466 -15.83 -5.74 0.75
CA ALA A 466 -16.56 -6.57 1.71
C ALA A 466 -15.72 -6.96 2.93
N ALA A 467 -14.45 -7.28 2.73
CA ALA A 467 -13.52 -7.54 3.82
C ALA A 467 -13.32 -6.30 4.71
N THR A 468 -13.20 -5.12 4.10
CA THR A 468 -13.08 -3.85 4.83
C THR A 468 -14.35 -3.58 5.65
N ASN A 469 -15.54 -3.86 5.10
CA ASN A 469 -16.81 -3.71 5.81
C ASN A 469 -16.90 -4.62 7.04
N ALA A 470 -16.44 -5.87 6.95
CA ALA A 470 -16.33 -6.76 8.12
C ALA A 470 -15.42 -6.18 9.22
N GLY A 471 -14.36 -5.46 8.84
CA GLY A 471 -13.49 -4.76 9.78
C GLY A 471 -14.14 -3.51 10.38
N ILE A 472 -14.83 -2.70 9.57
CA ILE A 472 -15.61 -1.53 10.03
C ILE A 472 -16.65 -1.98 11.05
N ALA A 473 -17.33 -3.09 10.79
CA ALA A 473 -18.36 -3.65 11.64
C ALA A 473 -17.86 -4.02 13.04
N VAL A 474 -16.56 -4.16 13.29
CA VAL A 474 -15.97 -4.44 14.61
C VAL A 474 -15.08 -3.31 15.17
N ALA A 475 -15.03 -2.16 14.48
CA ALA A 475 -14.29 -0.99 14.91
C ALA A 475 -14.86 -0.40 16.21
N SER A 476 -13.96 0.11 17.05
CA SER A 476 -14.27 0.65 18.38
C SER A 476 -14.01 2.16 18.49
N GLY A 477 -13.26 2.74 17.56
CA GLY A 477 -12.95 4.17 17.52
C GLY A 477 -14.04 5.00 16.85
N ALA A 478 -14.17 6.26 17.25
CA ALA A 478 -15.09 7.22 16.63
C ALA A 478 -14.66 7.64 15.22
N THR A 479 -13.37 7.48 14.91
CA THR A 479 -12.79 7.65 13.57
C THR A 479 -12.24 6.34 13.06
N VAL A 480 -12.50 6.02 11.80
CA VAL A 480 -11.89 4.89 11.08
C VAL A 480 -10.95 5.38 9.99
N LEU A 481 -9.82 4.71 9.85
CA LEU A 481 -8.96 4.79 8.67
C LEU A 481 -9.11 3.50 7.87
N LEU A 482 -9.64 3.61 6.65
CA LEU A 482 -9.72 2.48 5.72
C LEU A 482 -8.43 2.42 4.91
N VAL A 483 -7.73 1.30 4.99
CA VAL A 483 -6.39 1.13 4.40
C VAL A 483 -6.42 -0.01 3.39
N ARG A 484 -6.22 0.30 2.11
CA ARG A 484 -6.04 -0.72 1.09
C ARG A 484 -4.67 -1.41 1.25
N PRO A 485 -4.56 -2.72 0.95
CA PRO A 485 -3.33 -3.48 1.24
C PRO A 485 -2.06 -2.99 0.52
N GLU A 486 -2.21 -2.27 -0.60
CA GLU A 486 -1.13 -1.68 -1.36
C GLU A 486 -0.52 -0.43 -0.72
N ALA A 487 -1.24 0.26 0.17
CA ALA A 487 -0.75 1.46 0.85
C ALA A 487 0.51 1.12 1.66
N MET A 488 1.58 1.90 1.50
CA MET A 488 2.70 1.83 2.44
C MET A 488 2.31 2.47 3.76
N PRO A 489 2.76 1.92 4.90
CA PRO A 489 2.50 2.56 6.18
C PRO A 489 3.10 3.97 6.19
N PRO A 490 2.33 4.96 6.70
CA PRO A 490 2.76 6.34 6.75
C PRO A 490 3.95 6.50 7.70
N ARG A 491 4.78 7.50 7.44
CA ARG A 491 5.96 7.81 8.25
C ARG A 491 5.76 8.96 9.24
N GLN A 492 4.66 9.68 9.07
CA GLN A 492 4.20 10.77 9.92
C GLN A 492 2.96 10.31 10.67
N PRO A 493 2.56 10.98 11.76
CA PRO A 493 1.31 10.70 12.47
C PRO A 493 0.08 11.17 11.66
N ILE A 494 -0.05 10.70 10.41
CA ILE A 494 -1.12 11.12 9.51
C ILE A 494 -2.50 10.77 10.04
N ALA A 495 -2.60 9.72 10.87
CA ALA A 495 -3.87 9.27 11.42
C ALA A 495 -4.50 10.34 12.30
N GLU A 496 -3.70 10.99 13.16
CA GLU A 496 -4.15 12.08 14.03
C GLU A 496 -4.51 13.32 13.21
N GLN A 497 -3.70 13.66 12.20
CA GLN A 497 -3.94 14.81 11.33
C GLN A 497 -5.23 14.65 10.51
N LEU A 498 -5.43 13.49 9.88
CA LEU A 498 -6.64 13.18 9.12
C LEU A 498 -7.86 13.09 10.05
N ALA A 499 -7.73 12.49 11.24
CA ALA A 499 -8.81 12.44 12.22
C ALA A 499 -9.19 13.84 12.72
N GLY A 500 -8.23 14.76 12.85
CA GLY A 500 -8.49 16.18 13.14
C GLY A 500 -9.40 16.82 12.09
N VAL A 501 -9.07 16.65 10.81
CA VAL A 501 -9.85 17.20 9.69
C VAL A 501 -11.25 16.59 9.59
N VAL A 502 -11.39 15.28 9.82
CA VAL A 502 -12.69 14.58 9.78
C VAL A 502 -13.65 15.03 10.89
N ARG A 503 -13.11 15.53 12.01
CA ARG A 503 -13.92 16.07 13.11
C ARG A 503 -14.49 17.46 12.81
N GLU A 504 -13.97 18.16 11.81
CA GLU A 504 -14.50 19.45 11.37
C GLU A 504 -15.93 19.31 10.79
N GLU A 505 -16.76 20.33 11.00
CA GLU A 505 -18.14 20.32 10.52
C GLU A 505 -18.19 20.31 8.99
N GLY A 506 -19.03 19.46 8.41
CA GLY A 506 -19.19 19.33 6.96
C GLY A 506 -18.20 18.40 6.26
N VAL A 507 -17.16 17.90 6.93
CA VAL A 507 -16.22 16.90 6.33
C VAL A 507 -16.74 15.48 6.56
N ALA A 508 -17.01 14.75 5.47
CA ALA A 508 -17.39 13.34 5.53
C ALA A 508 -16.18 12.40 5.38
N VAL A 509 -15.25 12.75 4.48
CA VAL A 509 -14.09 11.93 4.14
C VAL A 509 -12.85 12.81 4.02
N ALA A 510 -11.76 12.43 4.65
CA ALA A 510 -10.44 13.04 4.44
C ALA A 510 -9.47 12.02 3.83
N GLN A 511 -8.64 12.47 2.90
CA GLN A 511 -7.58 11.65 2.31
C GLN A 511 -6.22 12.35 2.31
N PRO A 512 -5.11 11.59 2.38
CA PRO A 512 -3.78 12.11 2.15
C PRO A 512 -3.48 12.31 0.66
N LEU A 513 -2.40 13.03 0.38
CA LEU A 513 -1.76 13.04 -0.93
C LEU A 513 -1.07 11.70 -1.20
N VAL A 514 -1.30 11.13 -2.37
CA VAL A 514 -0.68 9.86 -2.78
C VAL A 514 0.44 10.15 -3.77
N VAL A 515 1.65 9.67 -3.47
CA VAL A 515 2.82 9.81 -4.35
C VAL A 515 3.39 8.45 -4.75
N ASP A 516 4.08 8.37 -5.88
CA ASP A 516 4.84 7.19 -6.29
C ASP A 516 6.19 7.09 -5.55
N LEU A 517 7.03 6.14 -5.99
CA LEU A 517 8.36 5.93 -5.42
C LEU A 517 9.35 7.05 -5.73
N ASP A 518 9.11 7.81 -6.79
CA ASP A 518 9.96 8.91 -7.23
C ASP A 518 9.57 10.21 -6.50
N GLY A 519 8.35 10.27 -5.97
CA GLY A 519 7.82 11.40 -5.20
C GLY A 519 6.88 12.29 -6.01
N VAL A 520 6.41 11.81 -7.17
CA VAL A 520 5.44 12.50 -8.02
C VAL A 520 4.02 12.14 -7.57
N VAL A 521 3.09 13.08 -7.66
CA VAL A 521 1.70 12.86 -7.25
C VAL A 521 1.05 11.82 -8.16
N LEU A 522 0.50 10.77 -7.56
CA LEU A 522 -0.36 9.78 -8.21
C LEU A 522 -1.83 10.15 -8.10
N SER A 523 -2.24 10.73 -6.97
CA SER A 523 -3.61 11.18 -6.74
C SER A 523 -3.71 12.16 -5.59
N ALA A 524 -4.49 13.21 -5.80
CA ALA A 524 -5.02 14.12 -4.79
C ALA A 524 -6.56 14.05 -4.71
N GLY A 525 -7.18 13.00 -5.24
CA GLY A 525 -8.64 12.81 -5.24
C GLY A 525 -9.18 12.47 -6.62
N ALA A 526 -10.49 12.31 -6.74
CA ALA A 526 -11.18 12.21 -8.02
C ALA A 526 -11.81 13.54 -8.40
N ARG A 527 -11.72 13.88 -9.69
CA ARG A 527 -12.53 14.92 -10.32
C ARG A 527 -13.42 14.34 -11.41
N PHE A 528 -14.46 15.06 -11.78
CA PHE A 528 -15.43 14.65 -12.80
C PHE A 528 -15.69 15.81 -13.74
N SER A 529 -15.72 15.54 -15.05
CA SER A 529 -16.09 16.57 -16.02
C SER A 529 -17.62 16.65 -16.13
N PRO A 530 -18.21 17.83 -16.40
CA PRO A 530 -19.67 17.97 -16.51
C PRO A 530 -20.31 16.98 -17.50
N ASP A 531 -19.62 16.70 -18.60
CA ASP A 531 -20.09 15.82 -19.67
C ASP A 531 -19.59 14.37 -19.55
N ASN A 532 -18.83 14.03 -18.50
CA ASN A 532 -18.22 12.72 -18.33
C ASN A 532 -18.38 12.18 -16.89
N PRO A 533 -19.13 11.10 -16.68
CA PRO A 533 -19.31 10.49 -15.36
C PRO A 533 -18.08 9.70 -14.87
N HIS A 534 -17.00 9.61 -15.65
CA HIS A 534 -15.80 8.88 -15.26
C HIS A 534 -14.82 9.76 -14.46
N PRO A 535 -14.29 9.26 -13.33
CA PRO A 535 -13.33 10.00 -12.53
C PRO A 535 -11.96 10.08 -13.19
N GLU A 536 -11.32 11.23 -13.04
CA GLU A 536 -9.91 11.47 -13.32
C GLU A 536 -9.17 11.71 -12.00
N LEU A 537 -7.93 11.21 -11.90
CA LEU A 537 -7.11 11.41 -10.70
C LEU A 537 -6.58 12.85 -10.67
N PHE A 538 -7.01 13.60 -9.67
CA PHE A 538 -6.64 15.00 -9.49
C PHE A 538 -5.15 15.14 -9.19
N LEU A 539 -4.49 16.10 -9.85
CA LEU A 539 -3.05 16.42 -9.76
C LEU A 539 -2.08 15.29 -10.13
N ALA A 540 -2.55 14.20 -10.75
CA ALA A 540 -1.67 13.11 -11.17
C ALA A 540 -0.57 13.61 -12.14
N GLY A 541 0.68 13.24 -11.89
CA GLY A 541 1.86 13.64 -12.68
C GLY A 541 2.45 15.02 -12.30
N LEU A 542 1.83 15.76 -11.39
CA LEU A 542 2.33 17.04 -10.88
C LEU A 542 3.29 16.84 -9.68
N PRO A 543 4.17 17.81 -9.40
CA PRO A 543 4.99 17.80 -8.18
C PRO A 543 4.13 18.01 -6.92
N THR A 544 4.59 17.51 -5.78
CA THR A 544 3.88 17.65 -4.50
C THR A 544 3.70 19.09 -4.04
N SER A 545 4.61 19.99 -4.45
CA SER A 545 4.52 21.41 -4.10
C SER A 545 3.29 22.10 -4.70
N ASP A 546 2.78 21.64 -5.85
CA ASP A 546 1.54 22.17 -6.42
C ASP A 546 0.33 21.81 -5.54
N ALA A 547 0.28 20.58 -5.00
CA ALA A 547 -0.74 20.17 -4.05
C ALA A 547 -0.63 20.95 -2.73
N ILE A 548 0.58 21.13 -2.19
CA ILE A 548 0.83 21.90 -0.97
C ILE A 548 0.39 23.37 -1.14
N ARG A 549 0.64 23.97 -2.31
CA ARG A 549 0.24 25.35 -2.62
C ARG A 549 -1.28 25.53 -2.69
N ILE A 550 -1.99 24.53 -3.19
CA ILE A 550 -3.46 24.50 -3.15
C ILE A 550 -3.96 24.44 -1.70
N GLY A 551 -3.23 23.71 -0.85
CA GLY A 551 -3.57 23.48 0.55
C GLY A 551 -4.71 22.48 0.70
N THR A 552 -5.16 22.29 1.94
CA THR A 552 -6.32 21.45 2.24
C THR A 552 -7.55 21.96 1.51
N CYS A 553 -8.16 21.12 0.66
CA CYS A 553 -9.27 21.54 -0.19
C CYS A 553 -10.30 20.43 -0.42
N GLU A 554 -11.52 20.85 -0.73
CA GLU A 554 -12.59 19.95 -1.15
C GLU A 554 -12.26 19.32 -2.52
N VAL A 555 -12.57 18.04 -2.66
CA VAL A 555 -12.51 17.26 -3.91
C VAL A 555 -13.83 16.56 -4.14
N ALA A 556 -14.17 16.25 -5.39
CA ALA A 556 -15.48 15.68 -5.71
C ALA A 556 -15.71 14.31 -5.03
N ALA A 557 -14.66 13.50 -4.92
CA ALA A 557 -14.64 12.25 -4.19
C ALA A 557 -13.19 11.86 -3.87
N PRO A 558 -12.92 10.99 -2.88
CA PRO A 558 -11.58 10.51 -2.64
C PRO A 558 -11.16 9.50 -3.73
N ALA A 559 -9.87 9.40 -3.99
CA ALA A 559 -9.29 8.40 -4.90
C ALA A 559 -7.90 8.01 -4.39
N THR A 560 -7.86 7.17 -3.38
CA THR A 560 -6.67 6.93 -2.56
C THR A 560 -6.69 5.52 -1.99
N PRO A 561 -5.54 4.90 -1.67
CA PRO A 561 -5.51 3.67 -0.88
C PRO A 561 -5.64 3.89 0.63
N LEU A 562 -5.86 5.13 1.10
CA LEU A 562 -6.12 5.42 2.50
C LEU A 562 -7.12 6.57 2.65
N VAL A 563 -8.23 6.36 3.35
CA VAL A 563 -9.21 7.41 3.71
C VAL A 563 -9.49 7.40 5.21
N ALA A 564 -9.81 8.56 5.78
CA ALA A 564 -10.30 8.71 7.14
C ALA A 564 -11.76 9.21 7.13
N LEU A 565 -12.60 8.65 8.00
CA LEU A 565 -14.01 9.00 8.14
C LEU A 565 -14.46 8.85 9.61
N ARG A 566 -15.56 9.51 9.98
CA ARG A 566 -16.27 9.17 11.22
C ARG A 566 -16.88 7.78 11.07
N THR A 567 -16.79 6.97 12.11
CA THR A 567 -17.36 5.61 12.12
C THR A 567 -18.88 5.67 11.92
N SER A 568 -19.56 6.66 12.50
CA SER A 568 -20.99 6.89 12.29
C SER A 568 -21.34 7.19 10.82
N THR A 569 -20.52 7.97 10.12
CA THR A 569 -20.72 8.28 8.69
C THR A 569 -20.61 7.02 7.83
N VAL A 570 -19.56 6.22 8.00
CA VAL A 570 -19.38 5.01 7.19
C VAL A 570 -20.44 3.93 7.50
N VAL A 571 -20.89 3.83 8.76
CA VAL A 571 -21.97 2.91 9.15
C VAL A 571 -23.32 3.35 8.60
N ALA A 572 -23.63 4.65 8.64
CA ALA A 572 -24.85 5.19 8.02
C ALA A 572 -24.91 4.93 6.51
N LEU A 573 -23.74 4.92 5.86
CA LEU A 573 -23.57 4.59 4.44
C LEU A 573 -23.53 3.09 4.15
N ARG A 574 -23.56 2.22 5.18
CA ARG A 574 -23.37 0.76 5.06
C ARG A 574 -22.06 0.39 4.36
N GLY A 575 -20.98 1.08 4.69
CA GLY A 575 -19.63 0.74 4.24
C GLY A 575 -19.34 1.05 2.77
N LEU A 576 -18.29 0.40 2.26
CA LEU A 576 -17.90 0.40 0.85
C LEU A 576 -18.86 -0.48 0.03
N ASP A 577 -19.17 -0.12 -1.22
CA ASP A 577 -20.02 -0.97 -2.06
C ASP A 577 -19.25 -2.26 -2.45
N PRO A 578 -19.75 -3.46 -2.08
CA PRO A 578 -19.00 -4.71 -2.25
C PRO A 578 -18.78 -5.13 -3.70
N ARG A 579 -19.52 -4.53 -4.65
CA ARG A 579 -19.35 -4.76 -6.09
C ARG A 579 -18.01 -4.23 -6.60
N PHE A 580 -17.39 -3.28 -5.89
CA PHE A 580 -16.04 -2.84 -6.19
C PHE A 580 -15.04 -3.84 -5.60
N HIS A 581 -14.22 -4.44 -6.45
CA HIS A 581 -13.27 -5.46 -6.01
C HIS A 581 -12.09 -4.88 -5.20
N SER A 582 -11.54 -3.74 -5.64
CA SER A 582 -10.36 -3.10 -5.02
C SER A 582 -10.28 -1.57 -5.17
N VAL A 583 -10.52 -1.00 -6.35
CA VAL A 583 -10.34 0.44 -6.64
C VAL A 583 -11.68 1.16 -6.80
N LEU A 584 -11.69 2.49 -6.63
CA LEU A 584 -12.87 3.38 -6.70
C LEU A 584 -14.00 3.12 -5.69
N ALA A 585 -13.85 2.14 -4.80
CA ALA A 585 -14.83 1.90 -3.73
C ALA A 585 -14.93 3.11 -2.78
N GLU A 586 -13.80 3.74 -2.48
CA GLU A 586 -13.75 4.98 -1.69
C GLU A 586 -14.34 6.16 -2.47
N THR A 587 -14.13 6.19 -3.79
CA THR A 587 -14.72 7.21 -4.67
C THR A 587 -16.25 7.14 -4.61
N ASP A 588 -16.82 5.95 -4.77
CA ASP A 588 -18.26 5.72 -4.57
C ASP A 588 -18.73 6.11 -3.16
N LEU A 589 -17.97 5.74 -2.12
CA LEU A 589 -18.27 6.11 -0.74
C LEU A 589 -18.38 7.62 -0.55
N GLY A 590 -17.42 8.40 -1.08
CA GLY A 590 -17.44 9.86 -1.01
C GLY A 590 -18.62 10.47 -1.75
N LEU A 591 -18.97 9.93 -2.94
CA LEU A 591 -20.14 10.36 -3.70
C LEU A 591 -21.45 10.10 -2.94
N ARG A 592 -21.59 8.91 -2.34
CA ARG A 592 -22.76 8.56 -1.51
C ARG A 592 -22.85 9.44 -0.26
N ALA A 593 -21.72 9.75 0.38
CA ALA A 593 -21.68 10.66 1.53
C ALA A 593 -22.22 12.05 1.18
N ALA A 594 -21.76 12.61 0.05
CA ALA A 594 -22.23 13.90 -0.44
C ALA A 594 -23.72 13.88 -0.80
N GLN A 595 -24.18 12.87 -1.53
CA GLN A 595 -25.58 12.72 -1.91
C GLN A 595 -26.52 12.57 -0.69
N ALA A 596 -26.06 11.87 0.35
CA ALA A 596 -26.80 11.70 1.60
C ALA A 596 -26.78 12.95 2.51
N GLY A 597 -26.06 14.01 2.12
CA GLY A 597 -25.92 15.23 2.93
C GLY A 597 -25.06 15.05 4.19
N LEU A 598 -24.19 14.04 4.22
CA LEU A 598 -23.33 13.74 5.38
C LEU A 598 -22.03 14.55 5.41
N GLY A 599 -21.72 15.26 4.32
CA GLY A 599 -20.55 16.12 4.18
C GLY A 599 -19.83 15.93 2.85
N HIS A 600 -18.73 16.64 2.67
CA HIS A 600 -17.90 16.62 1.46
C HIS A 600 -16.57 15.87 1.69
N SER A 601 -15.86 15.59 0.60
CA SER A 601 -14.56 14.93 0.63
C SER A 601 -13.43 15.96 0.56
N VAL A 602 -12.37 15.75 1.33
CA VAL A 602 -11.23 16.68 1.44
C VAL A 602 -9.93 15.94 1.21
N VAL A 603 -8.99 16.58 0.49
CA VAL A 603 -7.59 16.16 0.46
C VAL A 603 -6.77 17.04 1.40
N VAL A 604 -5.83 16.43 2.13
CA VAL A 604 -4.93 17.08 3.08
C VAL A 604 -3.48 16.93 2.57
N PRO A 605 -2.98 17.86 1.73
CA PRO A 605 -1.69 17.71 1.05
C PRO A 605 -0.47 17.57 1.97
N ASP A 606 -0.56 18.06 3.21
CA ASP A 606 0.50 17.93 4.22
C ASP A 606 0.65 16.48 4.72
N THR A 607 -0.36 15.64 4.53
CA THR A 607 -0.29 14.21 4.83
C THR A 607 0.03 13.45 3.55
N VAL A 608 1.18 12.78 3.49
CA VAL A 608 1.65 12.08 2.28
C VAL A 608 1.80 10.59 2.53
N ILE A 609 1.25 9.78 1.62
CA ILE A 609 1.48 8.33 1.57
C ILE A 609 2.15 7.94 0.25
N THR A 610 3.02 6.94 0.32
CA THR A 610 3.72 6.41 -0.86
C THR A 610 3.03 5.15 -1.36
N SER A 611 2.83 5.04 -2.68
CA SER A 611 2.41 3.83 -3.36
C SER A 611 3.55 3.24 -4.20
N ARG A 612 3.68 1.92 -4.19
CA ARG A 612 4.65 1.16 -5.02
C ARG A 612 4.07 0.74 -6.36
N THR A 613 2.76 0.87 -6.53
CA THR A 613 2.02 0.48 -7.71
C THR A 613 1.26 1.69 -8.25
N PRO A 614 0.92 1.70 -9.55
CA PRO A 614 -0.11 2.61 -10.05
C PRO A 614 -1.38 2.53 -9.20
N TYR A 615 -2.23 3.55 -9.28
CA TYR A 615 -3.51 3.58 -8.55
C TYR A 615 -4.36 2.33 -8.80
N ALA A 616 -4.42 1.86 -10.05
CA ALA A 616 -5.13 0.66 -10.47
C ALA A 616 -4.45 0.01 -11.68
N THR A 617 -4.53 -1.31 -11.79
CA THR A 617 -4.24 -2.01 -13.06
C THR A 617 -5.36 -1.75 -14.09
N PRO A 618 -5.12 -1.94 -15.41
CA PRO A 618 -6.16 -1.76 -16.41
C PRO A 618 -7.43 -2.59 -16.15
N ASP A 619 -7.27 -3.85 -15.76
CA ASP A 619 -8.41 -4.75 -15.49
C ASP A 619 -9.22 -4.32 -14.27
N GLU A 620 -8.56 -3.93 -13.17
CA GLU A 620 -9.22 -3.40 -11.98
C GLU A 620 -9.99 -2.12 -12.31
N LEU A 621 -9.39 -1.22 -13.10
CA LEU A 621 -10.03 0.02 -13.50
C LEU A 621 -11.25 -0.23 -14.39
N ILE A 622 -11.16 -1.14 -15.37
CA ILE A 622 -12.27 -1.50 -16.25
C ILE A 622 -13.44 -2.05 -15.43
N GLY A 623 -13.18 -2.98 -14.50
CA GLY A 623 -14.19 -3.55 -13.62
C GLY A 623 -14.84 -2.50 -12.72
N ALA A 624 -14.03 -1.69 -12.03
CA ALA A 624 -14.53 -0.65 -11.14
C ALA A 624 -15.33 0.45 -11.87
N MET A 625 -14.96 0.79 -13.11
CA MET A 625 -15.73 1.70 -13.97
C MET A 625 -17.08 1.11 -14.38
N SER A 626 -17.18 -0.21 -14.52
CA SER A 626 -18.46 -0.89 -14.73
C SER A 626 -19.36 -0.71 -13.50
N SER A 627 -18.86 -1.04 -12.31
CA SER A 627 -19.59 -0.90 -11.05
C SER A 627 -20.05 0.54 -10.81
N LEU A 628 -19.17 1.53 -11.06
CA LEU A 628 -19.48 2.95 -10.89
C LEU A 628 -20.58 3.45 -11.84
N ARG A 629 -20.70 2.89 -13.06
CA ARG A 629 -21.82 3.25 -13.96
C ARG A 629 -23.17 2.78 -13.43
N GLY A 630 -23.19 1.71 -12.65
CA GLY A 630 -24.38 1.18 -12.00
C GLY A 630 -24.76 1.91 -10.70
N THR A 631 -23.99 2.91 -10.25
CA THR A 631 -24.33 3.70 -9.06
C THR A 631 -25.26 4.87 -9.43
N THR A 632 -26.11 5.26 -8.48
CA THR A 632 -27.01 6.42 -8.63
C THR A 632 -26.36 7.71 -8.14
N ALA A 633 -25.25 7.61 -7.41
CA ALA A 633 -24.53 8.76 -6.88
C ALA A 633 -23.84 9.54 -8.00
N ARG A 634 -24.02 10.86 -7.98
CA ARG A 634 -23.49 11.78 -8.98
C ARG A 634 -22.52 12.75 -8.32
N PRO A 635 -21.43 13.13 -9.02
CA PRO A 635 -20.50 14.11 -8.52
C PRO A 635 -21.17 15.47 -8.33
N GLY A 636 -20.69 16.20 -7.32
CA GLY A 636 -21.04 17.59 -7.10
C GLY A 636 -20.35 18.54 -8.09
N THR A 637 -20.20 19.80 -7.71
CA THR A 637 -19.55 20.81 -8.56
C THR A 637 -18.04 20.57 -8.61
N ASP A 638 -17.45 20.45 -9.80
CA ASP A 638 -16.00 20.33 -9.98
C ASP A 638 -15.31 21.70 -9.83
N ARG A 639 -14.42 21.82 -8.83
CA ARG A 639 -13.61 23.03 -8.58
C ARG A 639 -12.16 22.89 -9.05
N SER A 640 -11.80 21.78 -9.70
CA SER A 640 -10.41 21.46 -10.06
C SER A 640 -9.75 22.56 -10.89
N THR A 641 -10.48 23.20 -11.81
CA THR A 641 -9.96 24.30 -12.63
C THR A 641 -9.58 25.52 -11.78
N GLU A 642 -10.41 25.90 -10.81
CA GLU A 642 -10.11 27.00 -9.87
C GLU A 642 -8.88 26.68 -9.01
N LEU A 643 -8.79 25.43 -8.53
CA LEU A 643 -7.67 24.97 -7.70
C LEU A 643 -6.35 24.92 -8.50
N LEU A 644 -6.38 24.46 -9.75
CA LEU A 644 -5.21 24.48 -10.64
C LEU A 644 -4.71 25.90 -10.92
N LEU A 645 -5.63 26.87 -11.09
CA LEU A 645 -5.26 28.28 -11.24
C LEU A 645 -4.51 28.81 -10.01
N ARG A 646 -4.91 28.41 -8.79
CA ARG A 646 -4.17 28.76 -7.55
C ARG A 646 -2.76 28.15 -7.52
N ALA A 647 -2.57 26.99 -8.15
CA ALA A 647 -1.25 26.38 -8.33
C ALA A 647 -0.43 27.01 -9.47
N GLY A 648 -0.97 28.00 -10.20
CA GLY A 648 -0.32 28.63 -11.36
C GLY A 648 -0.41 27.83 -12.64
N LEU A 649 -1.46 27.01 -12.78
CA LEU A 649 -1.71 26.16 -13.95
C LEU A 649 -3.08 26.49 -14.53
N GLU A 650 -3.15 26.67 -15.85
CA GLU A 650 -4.40 26.79 -16.59
C GLU A 650 -4.74 25.50 -17.33
N VAL A 651 -6.03 25.19 -17.39
CA VAL A 651 -6.56 24.08 -18.18
C VAL A 651 -6.80 24.59 -19.60
N THR A 652 -6.08 24.03 -20.58
CA THR A 652 -6.13 24.50 -21.98
C THR A 652 -6.96 23.60 -22.89
N ASP A 653 -6.98 22.29 -22.61
CA ASP A 653 -7.72 21.30 -23.38
C ASP A 653 -7.98 20.06 -22.50
N GLN A 654 -8.74 19.10 -23.02
CA GLN A 654 -8.99 17.81 -22.41
C GLN A 654 -8.93 16.71 -23.47
N ARG A 655 -8.17 15.66 -23.20
CA ARG A 655 -8.05 14.48 -24.07
C ARG A 655 -8.57 13.23 -23.37
N ASN A 656 -8.85 12.18 -24.14
CA ASN A 656 -9.22 10.87 -23.59
C ASN A 656 -8.08 9.87 -23.83
N ARG A 657 -7.57 9.27 -22.76
CA ARG A 657 -6.62 8.16 -22.83
C ARG A 657 -7.35 6.83 -22.78
N ARG A 658 -7.09 5.95 -23.76
CA ARG A 658 -7.56 4.56 -23.72
C ARG A 658 -6.72 3.76 -22.74
N VAL A 659 -7.37 3.13 -21.76
CA VAL A 659 -6.76 2.18 -20.82
C VAL A 659 -7.25 0.79 -21.15
N SER A 660 -6.34 -0.14 -21.42
CA SER A 660 -6.61 -1.54 -21.71
C SER A 660 -5.47 -2.42 -21.19
N ALA A 661 -5.79 -3.67 -20.83
CA ALA A 661 -4.79 -4.67 -20.47
C ALA A 661 -3.92 -5.08 -21.67
N ASP A 662 -4.44 -4.94 -22.90
CA ASP A 662 -3.69 -5.09 -24.14
C ASP A 662 -3.84 -3.80 -24.99
N PRO A 663 -2.88 -2.85 -24.87
CA PRO A 663 -2.93 -1.61 -25.62
C PRO A 663 -2.85 -1.78 -27.13
N GLU A 664 -2.21 -2.86 -27.62
CA GLU A 664 -1.99 -3.13 -29.03
C GLU A 664 -3.22 -3.78 -29.69
N ASP A 665 -4.01 -4.55 -28.93
CA ASP A 665 -5.28 -5.09 -29.38
C ASP A 665 -6.43 -4.07 -29.24
N ARG A 666 -6.94 -3.61 -30.39
CA ARG A 666 -8.09 -2.69 -30.45
C ARG A 666 -9.40 -3.33 -30.01
N ALA A 667 -9.53 -4.66 -30.08
CA ALA A 667 -10.72 -5.39 -29.65
C ALA A 667 -10.71 -5.71 -28.15
N ALA A 668 -9.56 -5.56 -27.48
CA ALA A 668 -9.46 -5.79 -26.05
C ALA A 668 -10.38 -4.85 -25.25
N PRO A 669 -10.99 -5.33 -24.14
CA PRO A 669 -11.76 -4.49 -23.23
C PRO A 669 -10.97 -3.23 -22.83
N SER A 670 -11.63 -2.09 -22.83
CA SER A 670 -10.97 -0.82 -22.52
C SER A 670 -11.94 0.21 -21.95
N VAL A 671 -11.39 1.17 -21.23
CA VAL A 671 -12.09 2.37 -20.76
C VAL A 671 -11.37 3.62 -21.22
N LEU A 672 -12.12 4.69 -21.45
CA LEU A 672 -11.56 6.01 -21.76
C LEU A 672 -11.50 6.82 -20.47
N VAL A 673 -10.29 7.24 -20.10
CA VAL A 673 -10.05 8.09 -18.94
C VAL A 673 -9.75 9.51 -19.46
N PRO A 674 -10.51 10.53 -19.02
CA PRO A 674 -10.20 11.90 -19.37
C PRO A 674 -8.88 12.34 -18.74
N GLU A 675 -8.13 13.17 -19.45
CA GLU A 675 -6.89 13.80 -18.99
C GLU A 675 -6.91 15.28 -19.35
N LEU A 676 -6.67 16.13 -18.36
CA LEU A 676 -6.48 17.56 -18.58
C LEU A 676 -5.15 17.85 -19.27
N VAL A 677 -5.19 18.76 -20.24
CA VAL A 677 -4.01 19.35 -20.84
C VAL A 677 -3.74 20.67 -20.13
N LEU A 678 -2.70 20.65 -19.30
CA LEU A 678 -2.33 21.78 -18.44
C LEU A 678 -1.20 22.60 -19.08
N ARG A 679 -1.27 23.92 -18.88
CA ARG A 679 -0.20 24.85 -19.22
C ARG A 679 0.10 25.73 -18.01
N ALA A 680 1.36 26.12 -17.84
CA ALA A 680 1.72 27.15 -16.87
C ALA A 680 1.14 28.51 -17.27
N ILE A 681 0.63 29.25 -16.28
CA ILE A 681 0.24 30.66 -16.49
C ILE A 681 1.52 31.47 -16.73
N GLU A 682 1.59 32.23 -17.82
CA GLU A 682 2.75 33.08 -18.12
C GLU A 682 2.87 34.23 -17.12
N GLY A 683 3.58 33.99 -16.01
CA GLY A 683 3.82 34.97 -14.96
C GLY A 683 5.01 35.90 -15.22
N ILE A 684 5.77 35.72 -16.31
CA ILE A 684 6.96 36.53 -16.63
C ILE A 684 6.62 38.02 -16.81
N HIS A 685 5.40 38.35 -17.24
CA HIS A 685 4.93 39.72 -17.45
C HIS A 685 4.28 40.36 -16.20
N GLU A 686 4.16 39.61 -15.10
CA GLU A 686 3.71 40.15 -13.83
C GLU A 686 4.79 41.07 -13.21
N SER A 687 4.39 41.91 -12.27
CA SER A 687 5.33 42.71 -11.46
C SER A 687 5.01 42.47 -9.98
N PRO A 688 5.80 41.62 -9.28
CA PRO A 688 6.99 40.91 -9.75
C PRO A 688 6.67 39.71 -10.67
N PRO A 689 7.61 39.29 -11.55
CA PRO A 689 7.45 38.10 -12.36
C PRO A 689 7.29 36.84 -11.51
N ARG A 690 6.36 35.97 -11.89
CA ARG A 690 6.09 34.69 -11.24
C ARG A 690 6.55 33.54 -12.12
N LEU A 691 7.74 33.01 -11.83
CA LEU A 691 8.33 31.88 -12.55
C LEU A 691 8.05 30.56 -11.83
N ARG A 692 8.01 29.48 -12.61
CA ARG A 692 8.01 28.09 -12.13
C ARG A 692 9.43 27.52 -12.17
N TRP A 693 9.91 27.06 -11.03
CA TRP A 693 11.27 26.55 -10.83
C TRP A 693 11.25 25.05 -10.53
N ALA A 694 11.99 24.26 -11.29
CA ALA A 694 12.40 22.91 -10.91
C ALA A 694 13.79 22.96 -10.27
N VAL A 695 13.93 22.51 -9.02
CA VAL A 695 15.20 22.46 -8.29
C VAL A 695 15.67 21.01 -8.19
N ASP A 696 16.68 20.65 -8.98
CA ASP A 696 17.26 19.31 -9.03
C ASP A 696 18.32 19.11 -7.94
N ILE A 697 18.20 18.02 -7.17
CA ILE A 697 19.18 17.61 -6.16
C ILE A 697 19.67 16.17 -6.35
N ALA A 698 20.87 15.87 -5.87
CA ALA A 698 21.47 14.52 -5.91
C ALA A 698 20.86 13.53 -4.89
N ALA A 699 20.06 14.03 -3.95
CA ALA A 699 19.40 13.18 -2.97
C ALA A 699 18.42 12.20 -3.67
N PRO A 700 18.51 10.89 -3.39
CA PRO A 700 17.53 9.93 -3.90
C PRO A 700 16.13 10.18 -3.33
N ALA A 701 15.10 9.74 -4.02
CA ALA A 701 13.74 9.70 -3.52
C ALA A 701 13.62 8.82 -2.25
N ALA A 702 12.47 8.94 -1.58
CA ALA A 702 12.15 8.25 -0.34
C ALA A 702 13.17 8.48 0.81
N GLN A 703 13.21 7.56 1.79
CA GLN A 703 13.86 7.76 3.10
C GLN A 703 15.37 8.03 3.00
N ARG A 704 16.01 7.49 1.97
CA ARG A 704 17.45 7.58 1.82
C ARG A 704 17.89 9.02 1.56
N GLY A 705 17.07 9.82 0.86
CA GLY A 705 17.36 11.23 0.56
C GLY A 705 17.00 12.21 1.67
N ASP A 706 16.07 11.87 2.58
CA ASP A 706 15.63 12.79 3.66
C ASP A 706 16.76 13.18 4.61
N ARG A 707 17.84 12.40 4.65
CA ARG A 707 19.02 12.62 5.50
C ARG A 707 20.17 13.35 4.78
N TRP A 708 19.99 13.71 3.51
CA TRP A 708 21.00 14.41 2.73
C TRP A 708 20.94 15.91 3.00
N GLY A 709 22.11 16.54 3.11
CA GLY A 709 22.21 18.00 3.27
C GLY A 709 21.52 18.75 2.12
N ASP A 710 21.67 18.24 0.90
CA ASP A 710 21.05 18.76 -0.32
C ASP A 710 19.54 18.93 -0.19
N THR A 711 18.87 18.00 0.51
CA THR A 711 17.41 18.07 0.75
C THR A 711 17.05 19.26 1.63
N TYR A 712 17.84 19.57 2.65
CA TYR A 712 17.60 20.74 3.52
C TYR A 712 17.94 22.03 2.79
N PHE A 713 19.07 22.06 2.08
CA PHE A 713 19.49 23.22 1.29
C PHE A 713 18.44 23.60 0.23
N ALA A 714 17.94 22.61 -0.53
CA ALA A 714 16.90 22.84 -1.53
C ALA A 714 15.57 23.31 -0.92
N ARG A 715 15.18 22.81 0.26
CA ARG A 715 13.98 23.28 0.97
C ARG A 715 14.10 24.75 1.39
N SER A 716 15.21 25.11 2.03
CA SER A 716 15.44 26.51 2.44
C SER A 716 15.50 27.46 1.24
N LEU A 717 16.09 27.02 0.12
CA LEU A 717 16.10 27.78 -1.13
C LEU A 717 14.71 27.90 -1.76
N ALA A 718 13.96 26.80 -1.86
CA ALA A 718 12.62 26.78 -2.42
C ALA A 718 11.69 27.71 -1.63
N GLU A 719 11.72 27.64 -0.30
CA GLU A 719 10.90 28.52 0.54
C GLU A 719 11.31 30.00 0.43
N ALA A 720 12.59 30.30 0.17
CA ALA A 720 13.04 31.68 -0.07
C ALA A 720 12.58 32.22 -1.44
N LEU A 721 12.62 31.38 -2.47
CA LEU A 721 12.03 31.69 -3.79
C LEU A 721 10.51 31.88 -3.68
N GLU A 722 9.80 31.02 -2.94
CA GLU A 722 8.34 31.10 -2.75
C GLU A 722 7.93 32.35 -1.96
N ARG A 723 8.70 32.78 -0.93
CA ARG A 723 8.47 34.06 -0.25
C ARG A 723 8.56 35.27 -1.18
N ARG A 724 9.30 35.14 -2.29
CA ARG A 724 9.41 36.15 -3.35
C ARG A 724 8.41 35.92 -4.49
N GLY A 725 7.35 35.15 -4.24
CA GLY A 725 6.24 34.95 -5.16
C GLY A 725 6.50 33.95 -6.29
N GLN A 726 7.57 33.17 -6.22
CA GLN A 726 7.86 32.14 -7.22
C GLN A 726 7.11 30.84 -6.92
N HIS A 727 6.96 29.95 -7.91
CA HIS A 727 6.45 28.59 -7.71
C HIS A 727 7.62 27.61 -7.83
N VAL A 728 7.84 26.76 -6.82
CA VAL A 728 9.02 25.89 -6.80
C VAL A 728 8.63 24.43 -6.61
N ALA A 729 9.26 23.54 -7.36
CA ALA A 729 9.25 22.10 -7.20
C ALA A 729 10.66 21.60 -6.90
N ILE A 730 10.83 20.76 -5.88
CA ILE A 730 12.11 20.13 -5.59
C ILE A 730 12.09 18.72 -6.18
N ASP A 731 12.86 18.52 -7.23
CA ASP A 731 12.96 17.26 -7.93
C ASP A 731 14.18 16.49 -7.40
N ARG A 732 13.89 15.43 -6.64
CA ARG A 732 14.91 14.46 -6.22
C ARG A 732 15.42 13.69 -7.44
N ARG A 733 16.56 13.01 -7.29
CA ARG A 733 17.20 12.30 -8.41
C ARG A 733 16.23 11.46 -9.26
N ASP A 734 15.32 10.75 -8.60
CA ASP A 734 14.43 9.82 -9.28
C ASP A 734 13.19 10.52 -9.91
N ALA A 735 12.87 11.76 -9.52
CA ALA A 735 11.75 12.56 -10.04
C ALA A 735 12.13 13.55 -11.16
N ARG A 736 13.41 13.57 -11.59
CA ARG A 736 13.91 14.55 -12.58
C ARG A 736 13.27 14.43 -13.97
N GLU A 737 12.58 13.34 -14.26
CA GLU A 737 11.93 13.14 -15.57
C GLU A 737 10.41 13.10 -15.45
N ARG A 738 9.84 13.80 -14.45
CA ARG A 738 8.37 13.92 -14.35
C ARG A 738 7.77 14.57 -15.59
N ASP A 739 6.61 14.08 -16.00
CA ASP A 739 5.91 14.53 -17.23
C ASP A 739 5.59 16.02 -17.22
N SER A 740 5.36 16.60 -16.04
CA SER A 740 5.04 18.02 -15.86
C SER A 740 6.24 18.97 -15.98
N ARG A 741 7.47 18.47 -16.22
CA ARG A 741 8.68 19.32 -16.29
C ARG A 741 8.63 20.34 -17.43
N ASP A 742 7.91 20.06 -18.50
CA ASP A 742 7.75 21.00 -19.62
C ASP A 742 6.84 22.20 -19.27
N GLN A 743 6.27 22.22 -18.06
CA GLN A 743 5.49 23.35 -17.52
C GLN A 743 6.35 24.31 -16.70
N ASP A 744 7.63 24.01 -16.43
CA ASP A 744 8.50 24.90 -15.68
C ASP A 744 9.10 25.99 -16.58
N ASP A 745 9.59 27.07 -15.98
CA ASP A 745 10.31 28.14 -16.69
C ASP A 745 11.82 28.00 -16.52
N VAL A 746 12.25 27.57 -15.33
CA VAL A 746 13.65 27.50 -14.91
C VAL A 746 13.96 26.13 -14.32
N LEU A 747 15.02 25.48 -14.84
CA LEU A 747 15.67 24.33 -14.20
C LEU A 747 16.90 24.81 -13.44
N LEU A 748 16.87 24.72 -12.11
CA LEU A 748 18.02 24.99 -11.25
C LEU A 748 18.61 23.68 -10.74
N VAL A 749 19.84 23.38 -11.14
CA VAL A 749 20.58 22.20 -10.68
C VAL A 749 21.46 22.59 -9.51
N LEU A 750 21.14 22.11 -8.31
CA LEU A 750 22.07 22.16 -7.17
C LEU A 750 23.11 21.05 -7.35
N ARG A 751 24.19 21.38 -8.05
CA ARG A 751 25.16 20.43 -8.55
C ARG A 751 26.10 19.97 -7.44
N GLY A 752 25.80 18.77 -6.92
CA GLY A 752 26.62 18.03 -5.95
C GLY A 752 27.30 16.80 -6.57
N LEU A 753 26.85 15.60 -6.20
CA LEU A 753 27.46 14.34 -6.68
C LEU A 753 26.94 13.88 -8.05
N ASP A 754 25.71 14.25 -8.41
CA ASP A 754 25.06 13.72 -9.61
C ASP A 754 25.01 14.77 -10.73
N ARG A 755 25.48 14.37 -11.93
CA ARG A 755 25.34 15.14 -13.16
C ARG A 755 23.89 15.16 -13.62
N VAL A 756 23.45 16.32 -14.11
CA VAL A 756 22.11 16.53 -14.67
C VAL A 756 22.27 17.01 -16.10
N THR A 757 21.39 16.55 -16.99
CA THR A 757 21.37 17.02 -18.37
C THR A 757 20.43 18.22 -18.47
N PRO A 758 20.87 19.35 -19.06
CA PRO A 758 19.99 20.48 -19.35
C PRO A 758 18.76 20.06 -20.15
N ARG A 759 17.62 20.71 -19.89
CA ARG A 759 16.35 20.46 -20.57
C ARG A 759 16.14 21.51 -21.67
N PRO A 760 16.02 21.10 -22.95
CA PRO A 760 15.67 22.02 -24.02
C PRO A 760 14.34 22.74 -23.76
N GLY A 761 14.28 24.03 -24.03
CA GLY A 761 13.08 24.86 -23.83
C GLY A 761 13.01 25.60 -22.50
N LEU A 762 13.74 25.14 -21.48
CA LEU A 762 13.85 25.81 -20.17
C LEU A 762 15.04 26.78 -20.14
N LEU A 763 15.05 27.70 -19.17
CA LEU A 763 16.28 28.33 -18.71
C LEU A 763 17.01 27.34 -17.78
N ASN A 764 18.19 26.89 -18.18
CA ASN A 764 19.00 25.92 -17.47
C ASN A 764 20.06 26.63 -16.64
N VAL A 765 19.93 26.56 -15.32
CA VAL A 765 20.84 27.16 -14.34
C VAL A 765 21.55 26.04 -13.59
N GLU A 766 22.88 26.09 -13.54
CA GLU A 766 23.68 25.17 -12.72
C GLU A 766 24.33 25.92 -11.57
N TRP A 767 24.15 25.43 -10.34
CA TRP A 767 24.84 25.95 -9.16
C TRP A 767 25.70 24.86 -8.53
N ILE A 768 27.01 24.95 -8.77
CA ILE A 768 28.03 24.02 -8.29
C ILE A 768 28.29 24.30 -6.82
N ILE A 769 27.78 23.42 -5.95
CA ILE A 769 27.87 23.57 -4.50
C ILE A 769 28.96 22.70 -3.86
N SER A 770 29.43 21.64 -4.55
CA SER A 770 30.48 20.75 -4.06
C SER A 770 31.13 19.95 -5.18
N HIS A 771 32.20 19.23 -4.85
CA HIS A 771 32.89 18.28 -5.72
C HIS A 771 33.35 18.83 -7.08
N PRO A 772 34.15 19.92 -7.11
CA PRO A 772 34.61 20.56 -8.34
C PRO A 772 35.42 19.63 -9.27
N ASP A 773 36.05 18.60 -8.73
CA ASP A 773 36.77 17.57 -9.49
C ASP A 773 35.88 16.78 -10.47
N MET A 774 34.55 16.80 -10.25
CA MET A 774 33.60 16.08 -11.08
C MET A 774 33.01 16.92 -12.22
N ILE A 775 33.35 18.22 -12.29
CA ILE A 775 32.77 19.16 -13.25
C ILE A 775 33.66 19.26 -14.49
N THR A 776 33.04 19.22 -15.68
CA THR A 776 33.77 19.31 -16.95
C THR A 776 33.41 20.58 -17.73
N PRO A 777 34.31 21.07 -18.62
CA PRO A 777 34.01 22.22 -19.49
C PRO A 777 32.75 22.00 -20.35
N GLU A 778 32.53 20.78 -20.82
CA GLU A 778 31.36 20.42 -21.64
C GLU A 778 30.06 20.44 -20.84
N GLU A 779 30.11 20.15 -19.54
CA GLU A 779 28.96 20.27 -18.64
C GLU A 779 28.58 21.74 -18.48
N VAL A 780 29.53 22.58 -18.05
CA VAL A 780 29.32 24.02 -17.87
C VAL A 780 28.82 24.70 -19.15
N ALA A 781 29.39 24.35 -20.30
CA ALA A 781 28.99 24.91 -21.59
C ALA A 781 27.57 24.52 -22.05
N ALA A 782 26.94 23.52 -21.42
CA ALA A 782 25.59 23.09 -21.76
C ALA A 782 24.49 23.85 -20.99
N PHE A 783 24.85 24.60 -19.95
CA PHE A 783 23.93 25.41 -19.15
C PHE A 783 23.95 26.88 -19.57
N ASP A 784 22.86 27.59 -19.29
CA ASP A 784 22.64 28.97 -19.70
C ASP A 784 23.23 29.97 -18.70
N LEU A 785 23.17 29.62 -17.41
CA LEU A 785 23.77 30.33 -16.29
C LEU A 785 24.49 29.31 -15.42
N VAL A 786 25.74 29.60 -15.05
CA VAL A 786 26.54 28.72 -14.19
C VAL A 786 27.11 29.51 -13.02
N TYR A 787 26.81 29.05 -11.82
CA TYR A 787 27.32 29.58 -10.57
C TYR A 787 28.17 28.55 -9.83
N ALA A 788 29.12 29.00 -9.01
CA ALA A 788 29.86 28.11 -8.12
C ALA A 788 30.11 28.70 -6.73
N ALA A 789 30.16 27.81 -5.73
CA ALA A 789 30.39 28.15 -4.33
C ALA A 789 31.87 28.45 -3.97
N SER A 790 32.66 28.91 -4.94
CA SER A 790 34.06 29.31 -4.77
C SER A 790 34.41 30.47 -5.71
N THR A 791 34.92 31.57 -5.17
CA THR A 791 35.31 32.73 -5.96
C THR A 791 36.54 32.46 -6.83
N SER A 792 37.61 31.94 -6.22
CA SER A 792 38.87 31.69 -6.93
C SER A 792 38.74 30.61 -7.99
N TRP A 793 37.93 29.57 -7.74
CA TRP A 793 37.65 28.54 -8.73
C TRP A 793 36.87 29.11 -9.92
N SER A 794 35.80 29.87 -9.67
CA SER A 794 34.97 30.49 -10.71
C SER A 794 35.78 31.36 -11.67
N GLU A 795 36.63 32.23 -11.14
CA GLU A 795 37.51 33.09 -11.94
C GLU A 795 38.52 32.29 -12.78
N ARG A 796 39.11 31.25 -12.19
CA ARG A 796 40.08 30.39 -12.85
C ARG A 796 39.43 29.61 -13.99
N VAL A 797 38.34 28.90 -13.73
CA VAL A 797 37.69 28.07 -14.75
C VAL A 797 37.02 28.89 -15.84
N THR A 798 36.50 30.09 -15.52
CA THR A 798 35.99 31.01 -16.56
C THR A 798 37.09 31.37 -17.57
N ARG A 799 38.31 31.65 -17.07
CA ARG A 799 39.46 31.97 -17.93
C ARG A 799 39.96 30.76 -18.70
N GLU A 800 40.00 29.59 -18.07
CA GLU A 800 40.53 28.35 -18.66
C GLU A 800 39.57 27.73 -19.69
N TRP A 801 38.26 27.73 -19.41
CA TRP A 801 37.25 27.03 -20.21
C TRP A 801 36.54 27.95 -21.20
N GLY A 802 36.62 29.27 -21.01
CA GLY A 802 36.00 30.26 -21.91
C GLY A 802 34.49 30.40 -21.76
N THR A 803 33.87 29.66 -20.83
CA THR A 803 32.46 29.79 -20.45
C THR A 803 32.36 30.55 -19.11
N PRO A 804 31.53 31.60 -19.00
CA PRO A 804 31.33 32.32 -17.74
C PRO A 804 30.83 31.41 -16.61
N VAL A 805 31.53 31.43 -15.48
CA VAL A 805 31.09 30.84 -14.21
C VAL A 805 31.13 31.95 -13.17
N GLU A 806 29.98 32.27 -12.59
CA GLU A 806 29.83 33.36 -11.63
C GLU A 806 29.95 32.86 -10.18
N PRO A 807 30.64 33.61 -9.30
CA PRO A 807 30.72 33.23 -7.90
C PRO A 807 29.37 33.45 -7.19
N LEU A 808 28.78 32.36 -6.70
CA LEU A 808 27.61 32.39 -5.81
C LEU A 808 27.88 31.46 -4.63
N LEU A 809 28.41 32.04 -3.55
CA LEU A 809 28.77 31.30 -2.34
C LEU A 809 27.53 30.68 -1.68
N GLN A 810 27.73 29.64 -0.87
CA GLN A 810 26.64 29.07 -0.07
C GLN A 810 26.07 30.10 0.94
N CYS A 811 25.04 29.69 1.66
CA CYS A 811 24.20 30.61 2.43
C CYS A 811 23.53 29.92 3.62
N THR A 812 22.92 30.73 4.48
CA THR A 812 22.28 30.27 5.71
C THR A 812 20.77 30.50 5.73
N ASP A 813 20.07 29.67 6.52
CA ASP A 813 18.64 29.80 6.81
C ASP A 813 18.42 30.59 8.10
N THR A 814 18.03 31.86 7.94
CA THR A 814 17.95 32.83 9.03
C THR A 814 16.87 32.51 10.07
N ARG A 815 15.98 31.57 9.80
CA ARG A 815 14.95 31.11 10.75
C ARG A 815 15.53 30.18 11.82
N TRP A 816 16.57 29.43 11.45
CA TRP A 816 17.18 28.41 12.30
C TRP A 816 18.57 28.80 12.78
N PHE A 817 19.30 29.61 12.01
CA PHE A 817 20.67 30.01 12.27
C PHE A 817 20.75 31.53 12.48
N HIS A 818 20.83 31.92 13.75
CA HIS A 818 20.99 33.31 14.18
C HIS A 818 21.59 33.33 15.60
N PRO A 819 22.24 34.42 16.04
CA PRO A 819 22.98 34.40 17.32
C PRO A 819 22.08 34.28 18.55
N ASP A 820 20.78 34.56 18.43
CA ASP A 820 19.82 34.51 19.54
C ASP A 820 19.23 33.11 19.80
N ARG A 821 19.73 32.06 19.13
CA ARG A 821 19.23 30.68 19.31
C ARG A 821 19.60 30.08 20.68
N ALA A 822 20.70 30.53 21.28
CA ALA A 822 21.15 30.10 22.61
C ALA A 822 22.18 31.09 23.18
N GLU A 823 22.43 31.03 24.49
CA GLU A 823 23.53 31.78 25.11
C GLU A 823 24.88 31.15 24.70
N PRO A 824 25.89 31.96 24.30
CA PRO A 824 27.21 31.44 23.97
C PRO A 824 27.89 30.74 25.14
N ASP A 825 28.69 29.73 24.84
CA ASP A 825 29.54 29.01 25.79
C ASP A 825 28.77 28.25 26.91
N THR A 826 27.48 27.99 26.71
CA THR A 826 26.65 27.16 27.62
C THR A 826 26.48 25.72 27.13
N GLY A 827 26.92 25.41 25.92
CA GLY A 827 26.81 24.11 25.27
C GLY A 827 28.14 23.33 25.28
N PRO A 828 28.33 22.42 24.30
CA PRO A 828 29.58 21.66 24.16
C PRO A 828 30.81 22.57 24.03
N ALA A 829 31.92 22.17 24.67
CA ALA A 829 33.19 22.90 24.55
C ALA A 829 33.71 22.88 23.09
N LEU A 830 33.66 21.71 22.45
CA LEU A 830 34.03 21.50 21.06
C LEU A 830 32.95 20.66 20.36
N LEU A 831 32.42 21.15 19.24
CA LEU A 831 31.28 20.55 18.55
C LEU A 831 31.60 20.21 17.10
N PHE A 832 31.25 19.00 16.66
CA PHE A 832 31.17 18.65 15.25
C PHE A 832 29.80 18.05 14.92
N VAL A 833 29.10 18.64 13.94
CA VAL A 833 27.83 18.12 13.41
C VAL A 833 28.02 17.78 11.93
N GLY A 834 27.93 16.49 11.59
CA GLY A 834 28.00 16.00 10.22
C GLY A 834 28.27 14.50 10.10
N ASN A 835 27.92 13.91 8.96
CA ASN A 835 28.19 12.50 8.68
C ASN A 835 29.63 12.30 8.17
N SER A 836 30.27 11.18 8.54
CA SER A 836 31.61 10.85 8.04
C SER A 836 31.59 10.61 6.53
N ARG A 837 30.50 9.99 6.03
CA ARG A 837 30.35 9.48 4.66
C ARG A 837 31.48 8.53 4.24
N GLY A 838 31.99 7.73 5.19
CA GLY A 838 33.08 6.78 4.95
C GLY A 838 34.46 7.45 4.86
N VAL A 839 34.61 8.69 5.33
CA VAL A 839 35.89 9.41 5.38
C VAL A 839 36.22 9.77 6.82
N TYR A 840 37.44 9.47 7.25
CA TYR A 840 37.93 9.96 8.55
C TYR A 840 38.28 11.45 8.45
N ARG A 841 37.29 12.28 8.76
CA ARG A 841 37.33 13.75 8.71
C ARG A 841 38.53 14.33 9.46
N TYR A 842 39.18 15.32 8.85
CA TYR A 842 40.43 15.90 9.33
C TYR A 842 40.22 16.55 10.71
N ALA A 843 39.20 17.40 10.86
CA ALA A 843 38.95 18.11 12.10
C ALA A 843 38.62 17.17 13.27
N VAL A 844 37.79 16.15 13.03
CA VAL A 844 37.45 15.15 14.06
C VAL A 844 38.67 14.32 14.44
N ARG A 845 39.44 13.85 13.46
CA ARG A 845 40.68 13.10 13.70
C ARG A 845 41.66 13.90 14.53
N SER A 846 41.91 15.15 14.16
CA SER A 846 42.89 16.00 14.87
C SER A 846 42.39 16.36 16.28
N ALA A 847 41.09 16.61 16.47
CA ALA A 847 40.51 16.86 17.80
C ALA A 847 40.64 15.64 18.74
N LEU A 848 40.38 14.43 18.24
CA LEU A 848 40.56 13.20 19.02
C LEU A 848 42.04 12.91 19.30
N ALA A 849 42.93 13.19 18.35
CA ALA A 849 44.37 12.99 18.53
C ALA A 849 44.97 13.84 19.66
N ILE A 850 44.41 15.03 19.91
CA ILE A 850 44.83 15.92 21.01
C ILE A 850 44.07 15.66 22.33
N GLY A 851 43.14 14.69 22.34
CA GLY A 851 42.32 14.38 23.51
C GLY A 851 41.31 15.49 23.87
N ALA A 852 40.81 16.22 22.88
CA ALA A 852 39.81 17.28 23.12
C ALA A 852 38.45 16.70 23.55
N ASP A 853 37.71 17.47 24.34
CA ASP A 853 36.32 17.18 24.74
C ASP A 853 35.36 17.43 23.57
N LEU A 854 35.33 16.49 22.62
CA LEU A 854 34.57 16.59 21.38
C LEU A 854 33.17 15.99 21.53
N THR A 855 32.15 16.80 21.31
CA THR A 855 30.78 16.36 21.07
C THR A 855 30.57 16.13 19.57
N LEU A 856 30.28 14.87 19.20
CA LEU A 856 30.18 14.43 17.81
C LEU A 856 28.78 13.93 17.47
N HIS A 857 28.11 14.62 16.55
CA HIS A 857 26.81 14.23 16.02
C HIS A 857 26.89 13.84 14.54
N GLY A 858 26.39 12.65 14.19
CA GLY A 858 26.23 12.21 12.79
C GLY A 858 26.30 10.69 12.59
N ASN A 859 26.20 10.26 11.34
CA ASN A 859 26.25 8.86 10.92
C ASN A 859 27.61 8.47 10.32
N ASP A 860 27.78 7.15 10.12
CA ASP A 860 28.91 6.53 9.44
C ASP A 860 30.26 6.67 10.18
N TRP A 861 30.22 7.07 11.44
CA TRP A 861 31.42 7.28 12.27
C TRP A 861 32.00 6.01 12.88
N THR A 862 31.20 4.95 13.01
CA THR A 862 31.59 3.71 13.72
C THR A 862 32.72 2.91 13.06
N GLU A 863 33.15 3.31 11.86
CA GLU A 863 34.34 2.76 11.21
C GLU A 863 35.64 3.44 11.68
N PHE A 864 35.55 4.64 12.27
CA PHE A 864 36.69 5.49 12.63
C PHE A 864 36.80 5.80 14.13
N VAL A 865 35.68 5.79 14.86
CA VAL A 865 35.61 6.11 16.28
C VAL A 865 34.71 5.09 17.02
N GLU A 866 34.92 4.97 18.32
CA GLU A 866 34.11 4.09 19.17
C GLU A 866 32.68 4.65 19.34
N ARG A 867 31.71 3.77 19.61
CA ARG A 867 30.28 4.16 19.65
C ARG A 867 29.94 5.14 20.77
N ASP A 868 30.62 5.06 21.89
CA ASP A 868 30.47 5.95 23.04
C ASP A 868 31.02 7.37 22.77
N GLN A 869 31.87 7.52 21.76
CA GLN A 869 32.36 8.82 21.27
C GLN A 869 31.36 9.51 20.32
N ILE A 870 30.26 8.86 19.94
CA ILE A 870 29.21 9.43 19.08
C ILE A 870 28.01 9.79 19.95
N THR A 871 27.78 11.09 20.14
CA THR A 871 26.72 11.61 20.99
C THR A 871 25.33 11.26 20.45
N SER A 872 25.13 11.41 19.15
CA SER A 872 23.91 10.94 18.47
C SER A 872 24.16 10.66 16.99
N SER A 873 23.28 9.87 16.38
CA SER A 873 23.29 9.59 14.94
C SER A 873 22.90 10.79 14.06
N GLY A 874 22.56 11.94 14.66
CA GLY A 874 22.11 13.14 13.97
C GLY A 874 21.30 14.05 14.90
N VAL A 875 21.14 15.31 14.48
CA VAL A 875 20.36 16.34 15.18
C VAL A 875 19.31 16.88 14.21
N ALA A 876 18.12 17.23 14.70
CA ALA A 876 17.10 17.83 13.86
C ALA A 876 17.58 19.19 13.34
N ASN A 877 17.38 19.51 12.06
CA ASN A 877 17.95 20.71 11.43
C ASN A 877 17.61 22.01 12.18
N GLN A 878 16.40 22.10 12.74
CA GLN A 878 15.91 23.26 13.51
C GLN A 878 16.63 23.46 14.86
N GLU A 879 17.25 22.40 15.40
CA GLU A 879 17.99 22.40 16.67
C GLU A 879 19.48 22.69 16.47
N VAL A 880 20.03 22.47 15.27
CA VAL A 880 21.46 22.63 14.98
C VAL A 880 21.93 24.07 15.27
N GLY A 881 21.12 25.07 14.93
CA GLY A 881 21.49 26.47 15.18
C GLY A 881 21.65 26.80 16.67
N ALA A 882 20.88 26.17 17.56
CA ALA A 882 21.06 26.32 19.00
C ALA A 882 22.35 25.66 19.50
N LEU A 883 22.72 24.50 18.95
CA LEU A 883 24.01 23.88 19.23
C LEU A 883 25.18 24.75 18.75
N TYR A 884 25.10 25.33 17.56
CA TYR A 884 26.13 26.24 17.06
C TYR A 884 26.26 27.52 17.89
N ALA A 885 25.13 28.13 18.27
CA ALA A 885 25.13 29.34 19.08
C ALA A 885 25.69 29.12 20.50
N SER A 886 25.42 27.96 21.10
CA SER A 886 25.86 27.63 22.47
C SER A 886 27.25 26.99 22.57
N ALA A 887 27.78 26.43 21.48
CA ALA A 887 29.08 25.76 21.49
C ALA A 887 30.22 26.75 21.78
N GLY A 888 31.25 26.26 22.49
CA GLY A 888 32.50 26.97 22.63
C GLY A 888 33.16 27.16 21.26
N ILE A 889 33.45 26.05 20.58
CA ILE A 889 33.99 26.07 19.21
C ILE A 889 33.24 25.05 18.34
N VAL A 890 32.90 25.44 17.12
CA VAL A 890 32.39 24.56 16.08
C VAL A 890 33.54 24.16 15.16
N LEU A 891 33.75 22.86 15.01
CA LEU A 891 34.69 22.30 14.05
C LEU A 891 34.07 22.20 12.66
N ASN A 892 34.84 22.59 11.66
CA ASN A 892 34.54 22.39 10.26
C ASN A 892 35.71 21.72 9.54
N ASP A 893 35.40 20.96 8.50
CA ASP A 893 36.37 20.54 7.49
C ASP A 893 35.68 20.36 6.14
N HIS A 894 36.50 20.25 5.08
CA HIS A 894 36.02 20.06 3.73
C HIS A 894 36.42 18.69 3.18
N HIS A 895 35.75 18.26 2.11
CA HIS A 895 36.29 17.21 1.26
C HIS A 895 37.57 17.71 0.57
N LEU A 896 38.49 16.81 0.22
CA LEU A 896 39.83 17.18 -0.25
C LEU A 896 39.80 18.06 -1.51
N ASP A 897 38.92 17.73 -2.44
CA ASP A 897 38.64 18.47 -3.68
C ASP A 897 38.07 19.86 -3.38
N MET A 898 37.07 19.94 -2.50
CA MET A 898 36.49 21.21 -2.05
C MET A 898 37.54 22.09 -1.37
N ARG A 899 38.40 21.52 -0.51
CA ARG A 899 39.49 22.26 0.14
C ARG A 899 40.48 22.80 -0.88
N ARG A 900 40.91 21.96 -1.83
CA ARG A 900 41.90 22.30 -2.86
C ARG A 900 41.44 23.46 -3.73
N ASP A 901 40.16 23.50 -4.07
CA ASP A 901 39.56 24.51 -4.94
C ASP A 901 38.74 25.58 -4.18
N SER A 902 38.95 25.69 -2.87
CA SER A 902 38.39 26.73 -2.01
C SER A 902 36.85 26.83 -2.04
N PHE A 903 36.15 25.69 -2.11
CA PHE A 903 34.70 25.60 -1.96
C PHE A 903 34.32 25.63 -0.48
N ALA A 904 33.70 26.72 -0.04
CA ALA A 904 33.21 26.85 1.32
C ALA A 904 32.00 25.94 1.59
N SER A 905 32.05 25.14 2.66
CA SER A 905 30.92 24.30 3.08
C SER A 905 29.78 25.13 3.68
N ASN A 906 28.54 24.62 3.59
CA ASN A 906 27.38 25.28 4.20
C ASN A 906 27.55 25.52 5.72
N ARG A 907 28.24 24.59 6.39
CA ARG A 907 28.46 24.64 7.84
C ARG A 907 29.13 25.94 8.27
N LEU A 908 30.05 26.47 7.46
CA LEU A 908 30.70 27.75 7.76
C LEU A 908 29.69 28.89 7.83
N PHE A 909 28.75 28.97 6.88
CA PHE A 909 27.73 30.00 6.85
C PHE A 909 26.73 29.84 8.00
N ASP A 910 26.25 28.62 8.25
CA ASP A 910 25.31 28.34 9.33
C ASP A 910 25.90 28.62 10.72
N ALA A 911 27.14 28.20 10.96
CA ALA A 911 27.82 28.45 12.24
C ALA A 911 28.17 29.95 12.40
N ALA A 912 28.60 30.62 11.34
CA ALA A 912 28.94 32.04 11.39
C ALA A 912 27.69 32.91 11.62
N ALA A 913 26.55 32.53 11.04
CA ALA A 913 25.25 33.16 11.28
C ALA A 913 24.77 33.00 12.73
N CYS A 914 25.16 31.92 13.42
CA CYS A 914 24.96 31.78 14.86
C CYS A 914 25.99 32.55 15.71
N GLY A 915 26.96 33.22 15.09
CA GLY A 915 28.06 33.88 15.78
C GLY A 915 29.04 32.91 16.45
N ALA A 916 29.10 31.66 15.99
CA ALA A 916 29.99 30.64 16.53
C ALA A 916 31.46 30.96 16.25
N ARG A 917 32.35 30.50 17.13
CA ARG A 917 33.80 30.44 16.86
C ARG A 917 34.09 29.18 16.09
N ILE A 918 34.68 29.29 14.90
CA ILE A 918 34.82 28.18 13.97
C ILE A 918 36.30 27.88 13.74
N LEU A 919 36.68 26.63 13.93
CA LEU A 919 37.98 26.12 13.49
C LEU A 919 37.80 25.25 12.26
N SER A 920 38.50 25.59 11.18
CA SER A 920 38.38 24.92 9.88
C SER A 920 39.75 24.53 9.33
N ASP A 921 39.78 23.58 8.39
CA ASP A 921 40.90 23.48 7.46
C ASP A 921 40.96 24.73 6.55
N ARG A 922 42.17 25.03 6.05
CA ARG A 922 42.45 26.22 5.25
C ARG A 922 41.84 26.12 3.84
N ILE A 923 41.07 27.15 3.48
CA ILE A 923 40.61 27.50 2.13
C ILE A 923 40.82 29.01 1.90
N ASP A 924 40.82 29.46 0.65
CA ASP A 924 40.90 30.89 0.34
C ASP A 924 39.58 31.61 0.69
N GLY A 925 39.66 32.87 1.12
CA GLY A 925 38.47 33.70 1.36
C GLY A 925 37.91 33.66 2.80
N LEU A 926 38.47 32.84 3.70
CA LEU A 926 37.93 32.72 5.07
C LEU A 926 37.90 34.05 5.83
N GLU A 927 38.99 34.83 5.75
CA GLU A 927 39.09 36.11 6.46
C GLU A 927 38.17 37.17 5.83
N GLU A 928 38.15 37.23 4.50
CA GLU A 928 37.33 38.17 3.74
C GLU A 928 35.83 37.96 4.00
N ILE A 929 35.39 36.69 4.03
CA ILE A 929 33.97 36.34 4.20
C ILE A 929 33.57 36.42 5.68
N PHE A 930 34.34 35.79 6.57
CA PHE A 930 33.93 35.54 7.96
C PHE A 930 34.59 36.47 8.99
N SER A 931 35.48 37.39 8.58
CA SER A 931 36.10 38.42 9.42
C SER A 931 36.59 37.90 10.79
N GLY A 932 37.39 36.84 10.76
CA GLY A 932 37.95 36.22 11.96
C GLY A 932 37.02 35.25 12.73
N LEU A 933 35.76 35.02 12.31
CA LEU A 933 34.94 33.96 12.93
C LEU A 933 35.40 32.55 12.57
N ALA A 934 35.97 32.38 11.37
CA ALA A 934 36.50 31.11 10.89
C ALA A 934 38.03 31.18 10.81
N VAL A 935 38.70 30.53 11.76
CA VAL A 935 40.16 30.53 11.88
C VAL A 935 40.69 29.19 11.35
N PRO A 936 41.64 29.19 10.38
CA PRO A 936 42.21 27.95 9.88
C PRO A 936 43.19 27.34 10.88
N PHE A 937 43.30 26.01 10.88
CA PHE A 937 44.40 25.29 11.53
C PHE A 937 45.04 24.29 10.56
N ASP A 938 46.37 24.16 10.64
CA ASP A 938 47.14 23.32 9.72
C ASP A 938 47.64 22.01 10.37
N ASN A 939 47.60 21.91 11.70
CA ASN A 939 48.03 20.71 12.44
C ASN A 939 47.43 20.63 13.86
N GLU A 940 47.61 19.48 14.51
CA GLU A 940 47.14 19.19 15.86
C GLU A 940 47.70 20.15 16.93
N HIS A 941 48.92 20.65 16.77
CA HIS A 941 49.54 21.56 17.74
C HIS A 941 48.87 22.94 17.72
N GLU A 942 48.51 23.42 16.53
CA GLU A 942 47.72 24.63 16.36
C GLU A 942 46.30 24.46 16.88
N LEU A 943 45.64 23.35 16.53
CA LEU A 943 44.31 23.02 17.04
C LEU A 943 44.30 23.01 18.58
N ALA A 944 45.26 22.33 19.23
CA ALA A 944 45.36 22.23 20.68
C ALA A 944 45.48 23.59 21.38
N ARG A 945 46.14 24.56 20.73
CA ARG A 945 46.26 25.93 21.23
C ARG A 945 44.98 26.73 21.03
N LEU A 946 44.32 26.58 19.89
CA LEU A 946 43.13 27.36 19.51
C LEU A 946 41.85 26.90 20.23
N VAL A 947 41.79 25.66 20.71
CA VAL A 947 40.62 25.14 21.44
C VAL A 947 40.57 25.52 22.92
N GLN A 948 41.60 26.19 23.45
CA GLN A 948 41.70 26.56 24.86
C GLN A 948 41.32 28.03 25.09
N PRO A 949 40.56 28.36 26.15
CA PRO A 949 40.39 29.74 26.60
C PRO A 949 41.72 30.35 27.12
N PRO A 950 41.89 31.68 27.07
CA PRO A 950 41.00 32.69 26.47
C PRO A 950 41.13 32.63 24.94
N TYR A 951 40.01 32.61 24.24
CA TYR A 951 39.95 32.33 22.80
C TYR A 951 40.44 33.51 21.94
N ASP A 952 41.66 33.96 22.18
CA ASP A 952 42.27 35.22 21.70
C ASP A 952 42.38 35.30 20.17
N ALA A 953 42.31 34.15 19.48
CA ALA A 953 42.29 34.09 18.03
C ALA A 953 40.95 34.54 17.41
N PHE A 954 39.90 34.69 18.22
CA PHE A 954 38.56 35.03 17.78
C PHE A 954 38.13 36.43 18.27
N PRO A 955 37.22 37.10 17.54
CA PRO A 955 36.62 38.34 18.01
C PRO A 955 35.83 38.18 19.31
N ASP A 956 35.66 39.28 20.05
CA ASP A 956 34.80 39.31 21.24
C ASP A 956 33.31 39.06 20.89
N ASN A 957 32.48 38.83 21.91
CA ASN A 957 31.07 38.48 21.72
C ASN A 957 30.26 39.56 20.98
N GLU A 958 30.62 40.84 21.13
CA GLU A 958 29.93 41.94 20.45
C GLU A 958 30.29 41.95 18.95
N ALA A 959 31.58 41.80 18.63
CA ALA A 959 32.08 41.67 17.27
C ALA A 959 31.53 40.42 16.58
N ARG A 960 31.49 39.27 17.28
CA ARG A 960 30.90 38.02 16.77
C ARG A 960 29.45 38.22 16.34
N ARG A 961 28.63 38.89 17.17
CA ARG A 961 27.22 39.20 16.84
C ARG A 961 27.09 40.14 15.64
N ARG A 962 27.94 41.17 15.53
CA ARG A 962 27.95 42.07 14.35
C ARG A 962 28.29 41.32 13.07
N ILE A 963 29.30 40.46 13.10
CA ILE A 963 29.70 39.66 11.94
C ILE A 963 28.57 38.69 11.55
N ALA A 964 27.97 38.00 12.52
CA ALA A 964 26.82 37.12 12.29
C ALA A 964 25.66 37.84 11.60
N THR A 965 25.35 39.07 12.04
CA THR A 965 24.31 39.92 11.43
C THR A 965 24.65 40.27 9.98
N ARG A 966 25.94 40.55 9.67
CA ARG A 966 26.40 40.77 8.29
C ARG A 966 26.25 39.51 7.44
N ILE A 967 26.67 38.36 7.95
CA ILE A 967 26.51 37.06 7.25
C ILE A 967 25.04 36.80 6.93
N ILE A 968 24.13 37.04 7.87
CA ILE A 968 22.68 36.93 7.68
C ILE A 968 22.19 37.87 6.57
N ALA A 969 22.69 39.12 6.53
CA ALA A 969 22.28 40.10 5.54
C ALA A 969 22.81 39.81 4.11
N GLU A 970 24.03 39.28 3.99
CA GLU A 970 24.75 39.14 2.71
C GLU A 970 24.72 37.69 2.15
N HIS A 971 24.60 36.69 3.02
CA HIS A 971 24.70 35.26 2.70
C HIS A 971 23.49 34.46 3.22
N SER A 972 22.28 34.98 3.05
CA SER A 972 21.03 34.25 3.31
C SER A 972 20.43 33.63 2.05
N PHE A 973 19.59 32.60 2.22
CA PHE A 973 18.81 32.05 1.11
C PHE A 973 17.94 33.10 0.42
N ASP A 974 17.37 34.06 1.16
CA ASP A 974 16.58 35.16 0.58
C ASP A 974 17.41 36.06 -0.35
N LYS A 975 18.72 36.22 -0.08
CA LYS A 975 19.62 36.96 -0.95
C LYS A 975 20.01 36.16 -2.19
N ARG A 976 20.17 34.83 -2.06
CA ARG A 976 20.44 33.94 -3.21
C ARG A 976 19.23 33.82 -4.13
N ALA A 977 18.04 33.69 -3.57
CA ALA A 977 16.78 33.72 -4.30
C ALA A 977 16.64 35.02 -5.10
N GLU A 978 16.99 36.18 -4.53
CA GLU A 978 16.99 37.46 -5.24
C GLU A 978 17.88 37.45 -6.49
N THR A 979 19.16 37.09 -6.32
CA THR A 979 20.11 37.02 -7.44
C THR A 979 19.63 36.07 -8.53
N LEU A 980 19.19 34.87 -8.15
CA LEU A 980 18.71 33.86 -9.09
C LEU A 980 17.47 34.35 -9.86
N ILE A 981 16.50 34.98 -9.18
CA ILE A 981 15.30 35.53 -9.82
C ILE A 981 15.67 36.66 -10.79
N ASP A 982 16.49 37.62 -10.36
CA ASP A 982 16.86 38.77 -11.19
C ASP A 982 17.56 38.33 -12.49
N ASP A 983 18.47 37.36 -12.39
CA ASP A 983 19.20 36.85 -13.55
C ASP A 983 18.31 35.97 -14.43
N ALA A 984 17.45 35.14 -13.85
CA ALA A 984 16.50 34.33 -14.61
C ALA A 984 15.52 35.19 -15.42
N VAL A 985 14.92 36.20 -14.78
CA VAL A 985 14.00 37.15 -15.44
C VAL A 985 14.71 37.88 -16.57
N ARG A 986 15.92 38.40 -16.32
CA ARG A 986 16.72 39.10 -17.34
C ARG A 986 16.98 38.21 -18.57
N HIS A 987 17.32 36.94 -18.34
CA HIS A 987 17.66 36.01 -19.39
C HIS A 987 16.42 35.57 -20.20
N LEU A 988 15.31 35.29 -19.52
CA LEU A 988 14.04 34.91 -20.16
C LEU A 988 13.48 36.07 -21.02
N LEU A 989 13.59 37.31 -20.54
CA LEU A 989 13.19 38.49 -21.32
C LEU A 989 14.08 38.73 -22.54
N ALA A 990 15.35 38.29 -22.53
CA ALA A 990 16.29 38.45 -23.64
C ALA A 990 16.17 37.35 -24.72
N ARG A 991 15.58 36.20 -24.40
CA ARG A 991 15.36 35.07 -25.35
C ARG A 991 14.18 35.27 -26.28
N ARG A 992 13.26 36.16 -25.91
CA ARG A 992 12.12 36.58 -26.71
C ARG A 992 12.50 37.82 -27.52
#